data_AF-A0A9P1HRP5-F1
#
_entry.id   AF-A0A9P1HRP5-F1
#
_cell.length_a   1.000
_cell.length_b   1.000
_cell.length_c   1.000
_cell.angle_alpha   90.00
_cell.angle_beta   90.00
_cell.angle_gamma   90.00
#
_symmetry.space_group_name_H-M   'P 1'
#
loop_
_entity.id
_entity.type
_entity.pdbx_description
1 polymer ?
#
loop_
_entity_poly.entity_id
_entity_poly.type
_entity_poly.pdbx_seq_one_letter_code
_entity_poly.pdbx_strand_id
1 'polypeptide(L)'
;MASNPTEPAPATQPAVTEDSPPPQPPPAPAPSAIPNGTPAAAEAVLNAATLPNGSIPDTNVSSTAAKLSIMSKLLTRKNKVHDATYAERTNAQQEFMQKFSGPNQAPVEDNPDAQPSEPEGFYQRWKKKYSTYVIDPSEDSYYYWTLTVSVAYAYNLVVVIARQAFPDMIGPRGTYRCFLKNGLNDNATRPCRESDDYLRNMNRMPFLEHDLSAGWREYWYVRLIWICLDLMADSVYLMDMWIRGRTGYLEQGLVVKDTDQIWKRYKVCFQYKLDLFSMIPLDYFVGWPVPFSPIPSLPILRLNRLIRINRVSDWRERTETRSSIPNAFRVVCVVIYIIVIIHWNACLYFGISEWIGLGSDGWVYGNLNKQSLPDDVMDTLMRRYIYSFYWSTLILTTIGEVPGPVLNLEFLFVTADLMCGVLIFATIVGNVGSMISNMSAARTEFQNKMDGIKQYMELRKVSKQLEARVIKWFDYLWANKQSLSDQQVLKVLPDKLQAEIAMQVHFETLRKVRIFQDCEAGLLAELVLKLKLQVFSPGDYICRKGDIGREMYIVKRGKLQVVSDDPVKVKVFAILQEGSVFGELSILNIAGSKNGNRRTANVRSVGYTDLFVLNKNDLWNALREYPDARKLLLVKGRELLRKDNLLDENAPEEQQTAEELAEQLNNHVKVLQTRMARLIVEHTSTETKLNKRIEMLEVQLRKYRSFARRQKSLQASSSVDRTLDDDDDV
;
A
#
# COMPACT_ATOMS: atom_id res chain seq x y z
N MET A 1 42.57 54.39 -32.75
CA MET A 1 42.79 53.03 -32.23
C MET A 1 42.50 53.06 -30.75
N ALA A 2 41.64 52.15 -30.29
CA ALA A 2 40.82 52.28 -29.10
C ALA A 2 41.59 52.26 -27.78
N SER A 3 41.27 53.20 -26.89
CA SER A 3 41.48 53.11 -25.44
C SER A 3 40.22 53.64 -24.75
N ASN A 4 39.41 52.72 -24.22
CA ASN A 4 38.25 53.04 -23.39
C ASN A 4 38.72 53.40 -21.97
N PRO A 5 38.24 54.51 -21.38
CA PRO A 5 38.54 54.85 -20.00
C PRO A 5 37.56 54.18 -19.02
N THR A 6 38.14 53.80 -17.88
CA THR A 6 37.52 53.49 -16.59
C THR A 6 36.35 54.40 -16.22
N GLU A 7 35.23 53.80 -15.81
CA GLU A 7 34.18 54.47 -15.03
C GLU A 7 34.04 53.83 -13.63
N PRO A 8 33.60 54.62 -12.62
CA PRO A 8 33.85 54.38 -11.21
C PRO A 8 32.69 53.68 -10.49
N ALA A 9 33.02 53.08 -9.34
CA ALA A 9 32.07 52.51 -8.39
C ALA A 9 31.05 53.54 -7.86
N PRO A 10 29.75 53.21 -7.76
CA PRO A 10 28.81 54.04 -7.04
C PRO A 10 28.80 53.70 -5.53
N ALA A 11 28.71 54.78 -4.77
CA ALA A 11 28.84 54.86 -3.33
C ALA A 11 27.72 54.16 -2.54
N THR A 12 28.13 53.58 -1.42
CA THR A 12 27.33 53.21 -0.25
C THR A 12 26.48 54.39 0.24
N GLN A 13 25.15 54.21 0.24
CA GLN A 13 24.22 55.06 0.96
C GLN A 13 24.17 54.69 2.45
N PRO A 14 23.92 55.66 3.35
CA PRO A 14 23.86 55.43 4.79
C PRO A 14 22.56 54.76 5.20
N ALA A 15 22.66 53.89 6.21
CA ALA A 15 21.55 53.18 6.82
C ALA A 15 20.52 54.16 7.42
N VAL A 16 19.30 54.13 6.86
CA VAL A 16 18.10 54.68 7.50
C VAL A 16 17.55 53.58 8.41
N THR A 17 17.52 53.87 9.71
CA THR A 17 16.74 53.11 10.70
C THR A 17 15.26 53.38 10.47
N GLU A 18 14.54 52.41 9.92
CA GLU A 18 13.08 52.36 9.96
C GLU A 18 12.59 51.35 11.00
N ASP A 19 11.69 51.88 11.82
CA ASP A 19 10.95 51.27 12.90
C ASP A 19 10.05 50.11 12.46
N SER A 20 9.96 49.11 13.36
CA SER A 20 8.78 48.32 13.73
C SER A 20 8.09 47.43 12.66
N PRO A 21 7.96 46.11 12.91
CA PRO A 21 7.14 45.23 12.07
C PRO A 21 5.64 45.56 12.23
N PRO A 22 4.79 45.31 11.21
CA PRO A 22 3.36 45.54 11.30
C PRO A 22 2.72 44.66 12.40
N PRO A 23 1.65 45.12 13.07
CA PRO A 23 1.03 44.37 14.16
C PRO A 23 0.46 43.05 13.66
N GLN A 24 0.82 41.96 14.34
CA GLN A 24 0.24 40.64 14.10
C GLN A 24 -1.27 40.68 14.33
N PRO A 25 -2.09 40.03 13.48
CA PRO A 25 -3.50 39.85 13.76
C PRO A 25 -3.67 38.99 15.02
N PRO A 26 -4.69 39.24 15.87
CA PRO A 26 -4.86 38.52 17.12
C PRO A 26 -5.03 37.01 16.87
N PRO A 27 -4.54 36.16 17.77
CA PRO A 27 -4.69 34.71 17.63
C PRO A 27 -6.18 34.35 17.62
N ALA A 28 -6.59 33.60 16.59
CA ALA A 28 -7.92 33.01 16.56
C ALA A 28 -8.12 32.12 17.81
N PRO A 29 -9.31 32.13 18.42
CA PRO A 29 -9.57 31.34 19.63
C PRO A 29 -9.38 29.86 19.33
N ALA A 30 -8.61 29.19 20.19
CA ALA A 30 -8.36 27.76 20.12
C ALA A 30 -9.69 26.98 20.08
N PRO A 31 -9.85 25.99 19.19
CA PRO A 31 -10.99 25.09 19.25
C PRO A 31 -10.93 24.30 20.56
N SER A 32 -12.04 24.32 21.29
CA SER A 32 -12.29 23.51 22.47
C SER A 32 -11.95 22.05 22.21
N ALA A 33 -10.94 21.55 22.93
CA ALA A 33 -10.55 20.15 22.93
C ALA A 33 -11.70 19.29 23.46
N ILE A 34 -12.30 18.52 22.56
CA ILE A 34 -13.08 17.33 22.87
C ILE A 34 -12.07 16.27 23.36
N PRO A 35 -12.23 15.67 24.56
CA PRO A 35 -11.33 14.60 24.98
C PRO A 35 -11.69 13.33 24.19
N ASN A 36 -10.90 13.04 23.15
CA ASN A 36 -10.83 11.71 22.56
C ASN A 36 -10.07 10.80 23.53
N GLY A 37 -10.83 9.96 24.24
CA GLY A 37 -10.28 8.79 24.89
C GLY A 37 -9.91 7.74 23.85
N THR A 38 -8.65 7.31 23.86
CA THR A 38 -8.24 5.98 23.44
C THR A 38 -7.51 5.29 24.60
N PRO A 39 -7.63 3.96 24.73
CA PRO A 39 -7.26 3.23 25.93
C PRO A 39 -5.79 2.83 25.87
N ALA A 40 -4.94 3.53 26.61
CA ALA A 40 -3.56 3.13 26.83
C ALA A 40 -3.11 3.54 28.23
N ALA A 41 -3.77 2.99 29.24
CA ALA A 41 -3.34 3.04 30.64
C ALA A 41 -4.06 1.94 31.44
N ALA A 42 -3.80 0.68 31.10
CA ALA A 42 -4.20 -0.48 31.91
C ALA A 42 -2.99 -1.19 32.56
N GLU A 43 -1.79 -0.64 32.42
CA GLU A 43 -0.59 -1.12 33.11
C GLU A 43 0.06 0.08 33.80
N ALA A 44 -0.29 0.30 35.08
CA ALA A 44 0.52 0.97 36.11
C ALA A 44 -0.36 1.62 37.21
N VAL A 45 -1.22 0.85 37.89
CA VAL A 45 -1.68 1.24 39.26
C VAL A 45 -1.72 0.01 40.20
N LEU A 46 -0.99 -1.07 39.90
CA LEU A 46 -0.84 -2.20 40.82
C LEU A 46 0.40 -2.09 41.72
N ASN A 47 1.06 -0.93 41.81
CA ASN A 47 2.25 -0.75 42.63
C ASN A 47 2.26 0.62 43.31
N ALA A 48 1.47 0.79 44.38
CA ALA A 48 1.71 1.76 45.44
C ALA A 48 0.74 1.52 46.60
N ALA A 49 1.00 0.50 47.41
CA ALA A 49 0.30 0.30 48.67
C ALA A 49 1.33 0.09 49.78
N THR A 50 1.90 1.20 50.28
CA THR A 50 2.61 1.22 51.58
C THR A 50 2.65 2.63 52.16
N LEU A 51 1.90 2.81 53.25
CA LEU A 51 2.09 3.67 54.44
C LEU A 51 0.90 4.61 54.79
N PRO A 52 0.69 4.87 56.10
CA PRO A 52 -0.63 5.23 56.64
C PRO A 52 -0.73 6.66 57.21
N ASN A 53 -1.96 7.00 57.62
CA ASN A 53 -2.40 8.05 58.54
C ASN A 53 -2.54 9.50 58.04
N GLY A 54 -3.79 9.99 58.10
CA GLY A 54 -4.11 11.42 58.05
C GLY A 54 -5.59 11.69 57.73
N SER A 55 -6.39 11.92 58.77
CA SER A 55 -7.82 12.29 58.81
C SER A 55 -8.18 13.60 58.09
N ILE A 56 -9.46 13.75 57.64
CA ILE A 56 -10.36 14.96 57.55
C ILE A 56 -11.46 14.72 56.47
N PRO A 57 -12.72 15.21 56.58
CA PRO A 57 -13.92 14.39 56.69
C PRO A 57 -14.83 14.37 55.45
N ASP A 58 -15.77 13.42 55.52
CA ASP A 58 -16.86 13.19 54.57
C ASP A 58 -17.78 14.39 54.37
N THR A 59 -17.93 14.82 53.12
CA THR A 59 -19.20 15.25 52.50
C THR A 59 -18.95 15.48 51.01
N ASN A 60 -19.75 14.85 50.14
CA ASN A 60 -19.81 14.96 48.65
C ASN A 60 -19.33 13.77 47.77
N VAL A 61 -19.10 12.56 48.30
CA VAL A 61 -18.74 11.40 47.45
C VAL A 61 -19.97 10.66 46.87
N SER A 62 -21.18 10.88 47.39
CA SER A 62 -22.40 10.15 46.97
C SER A 62 -22.99 10.59 45.61
N SER A 63 -22.82 11.86 45.22
CA SER A 63 -23.45 12.43 44.01
C SER A 63 -22.71 12.13 42.70
N THR A 64 -21.37 12.03 42.77
CA THR A 64 -20.52 11.80 41.59
C THR A 64 -20.45 10.32 41.20
N ALA A 65 -20.38 9.41 42.18
CA ALA A 65 -20.39 7.96 41.94
C ALA A 65 -21.71 7.48 41.30
N ALA A 66 -22.86 8.02 41.73
CA ALA A 66 -24.15 7.71 41.14
C ALA A 66 -24.27 8.22 39.69
N LYS A 67 -23.78 9.43 39.40
CA LYS A 67 -23.77 10.01 38.04
C LYS A 67 -22.82 9.25 37.10
N LEU A 68 -21.67 8.81 37.56
CA LEU A 68 -20.72 7.98 36.80
C LEU A 68 -21.29 6.57 36.50
N SER A 69 -22.02 5.97 37.43
CA SER A 69 -22.69 4.67 37.23
C SER A 69 -23.83 4.75 36.19
N ILE A 70 -24.61 5.83 36.20
CA ILE A 70 -25.66 6.06 35.20
C ILE A 70 -25.06 6.33 33.82
N MET A 71 -23.98 7.12 33.76
CA MET A 71 -23.28 7.41 32.51
C MET A 71 -22.59 6.16 31.94
N SER A 72 -22.00 5.30 32.78
CA SER A 72 -21.42 4.03 32.33
C SER A 72 -22.52 3.11 31.78
N LYS A 73 -23.65 2.96 32.48
CA LYS A 73 -24.79 2.16 31.99
C LYS A 73 -25.38 2.71 30.69
N LEU A 74 -25.43 4.03 30.51
CA LEU A 74 -25.86 4.66 29.26
C LEU A 74 -24.85 4.44 28.12
N LEU A 75 -23.55 4.51 28.41
CA LEU A 75 -22.49 4.22 27.43
C LEU A 75 -22.46 2.74 27.05
N THR A 76 -22.65 1.82 28.00
CA THR A 76 -22.78 0.38 27.73
C THR A 76 -24.01 0.11 26.88
N ARG A 77 -25.14 0.78 27.14
CA ARG A 77 -26.36 0.64 26.34
C ARG A 77 -26.21 1.23 24.94
N LYS A 78 -25.51 2.37 24.79
CA LYS A 78 -25.22 3.00 23.50
C LYS A 78 -24.24 2.17 22.67
N ASN A 79 -23.21 1.58 23.28
CA ASN A 79 -22.31 0.63 22.61
C ASN A 79 -23.05 -0.65 22.22
N LYS A 80 -23.90 -1.19 23.10
CA LYS A 80 -24.69 -2.40 22.78
C LYS A 80 -25.69 -2.16 21.64
N VAL A 81 -26.26 -0.96 21.51
CA VAL A 81 -27.07 -0.57 20.36
C VAL A 81 -26.20 -0.38 19.12
N HIS A 82 -25.04 0.28 19.24
CA HIS A 82 -24.15 0.49 18.10
C HIS A 82 -23.56 -0.83 17.55
N ASP A 83 -23.23 -1.78 18.43
CA ASP A 83 -22.77 -3.13 18.10
C ASP A 83 -23.90 -3.98 17.51
N ALA A 84 -25.13 -3.83 18.02
CA ALA A 84 -26.30 -4.49 17.44
C ALA A 84 -26.61 -3.96 16.02
N THR A 85 -26.55 -2.65 15.80
CA THR A 85 -26.73 -2.05 14.46
C THR A 85 -25.59 -2.42 13.51
N TYR A 86 -24.37 -2.61 14.02
CA TYR A 86 -23.22 -3.07 13.24
C TYR A 86 -23.35 -4.55 12.87
N ALA A 87 -23.79 -5.39 13.81
CA ALA A 87 -24.08 -6.80 13.61
C ALA A 87 -25.24 -7.03 12.62
N GLU A 88 -26.31 -6.23 12.71
CA GLU A 88 -27.40 -6.21 11.72
C GLU A 88 -26.90 -5.79 10.34
N ARG A 89 -26.02 -4.77 10.26
CA ARG A 89 -25.39 -4.36 9.00
C ARG A 89 -24.55 -5.49 8.40
N THR A 90 -23.71 -6.16 9.18
CA THR A 90 -22.88 -7.27 8.69
C THR A 90 -23.71 -8.48 8.28
N ASN A 91 -24.80 -8.79 9.00
CA ASN A 91 -25.69 -9.91 8.66
C ASN A 91 -26.47 -9.62 7.38
N ALA A 92 -27.08 -8.43 7.25
CA ALA A 92 -27.76 -8.03 6.01
C ALA A 92 -26.80 -7.98 4.82
N GLN A 93 -25.52 -7.65 5.06
CA GLN A 93 -24.46 -7.63 4.06
C GLN A 93 -23.98 -9.05 3.68
N GLN A 94 -23.92 -9.99 4.63
CA GLN A 94 -23.64 -11.41 4.35
C GLN A 94 -24.79 -12.10 3.61
N GLU A 95 -26.04 -11.84 4.00
CA GLU A 95 -27.24 -12.36 3.33
C GLU A 95 -27.34 -11.83 1.89
N PHE A 96 -26.96 -10.57 1.70
CA PHE A 96 -26.84 -9.96 0.38
C PHE A 96 -25.69 -10.59 -0.43
N MET A 97 -24.49 -10.75 0.14
CA MET A 97 -23.34 -11.38 -0.52
C MET A 97 -23.60 -12.85 -0.91
N GLN A 98 -24.32 -13.61 -0.08
CA GLN A 98 -24.74 -14.97 -0.39
C GLN A 98 -25.72 -15.06 -1.57
N LYS A 99 -26.56 -14.04 -1.77
CA LYS A 99 -27.44 -13.96 -2.96
C LYS A 99 -26.69 -13.75 -4.28
N PHE A 100 -25.45 -13.26 -4.23
CA PHE A 100 -24.60 -13.03 -5.41
C PHE A 100 -23.48 -14.07 -5.59
N SER A 101 -23.28 -14.99 -4.65
CA SER A 101 -22.48 -16.20 -4.89
C SER A 101 -23.31 -17.18 -5.72
N GLY A 102 -22.90 -17.45 -6.96
CA GLY A 102 -23.55 -18.43 -7.83
C GLY A 102 -23.61 -19.84 -7.22
N PRO A 103 -24.42 -20.75 -7.79
CA PRO A 103 -24.84 -22.01 -7.15
C PRO A 103 -23.76 -23.13 -7.14
N ASN A 104 -22.49 -22.81 -6.91
CA ASN A 104 -21.39 -23.79 -6.86
C ASN A 104 -20.63 -23.72 -5.53
N GLN A 105 -21.27 -24.18 -4.47
CA GLN A 105 -20.59 -24.77 -3.31
C GLN A 105 -21.60 -25.70 -2.63
N ALA A 106 -21.70 -26.94 -3.14
CA ALA A 106 -22.32 -28.01 -2.37
C ALA A 106 -21.46 -28.26 -1.12
N PRO A 107 -22.06 -28.49 0.06
CA PRO A 107 -21.32 -29.00 1.21
C PRO A 107 -20.71 -30.34 0.81
N VAL A 108 -19.42 -30.53 1.11
CA VAL A 108 -18.78 -31.84 1.02
C VAL A 108 -19.53 -32.78 1.97
N GLU A 109 -20.23 -33.77 1.43
CA GLU A 109 -20.81 -34.86 2.22
C GLU A 109 -19.66 -35.60 2.93
N ASP A 110 -19.66 -35.59 4.26
CA ASP A 110 -18.77 -36.41 5.06
C ASP A 110 -19.08 -37.89 4.79
N ASN A 111 -18.07 -38.63 4.33
CA ASN A 111 -18.14 -40.06 4.07
C ASN A 111 -18.39 -40.83 5.39
N PRO A 112 -19.53 -41.52 5.57
CA PRO A 112 -19.86 -42.19 6.83
C PRO A 112 -19.03 -43.44 7.13
N ASP A 113 -18.14 -43.89 6.23
CA ASP A 113 -17.33 -45.10 6.38
C ASP A 113 -15.90 -44.87 6.92
N ALA A 114 -15.58 -43.67 7.42
CA ALA A 114 -14.28 -43.43 8.04
C ALA A 114 -14.21 -44.04 9.46
N GLN A 115 -13.61 -45.22 9.57
CA GLN A 115 -13.28 -45.81 10.87
C GLN A 115 -12.44 -44.85 11.72
N PRO A 116 -12.69 -44.73 13.04
CA PRO A 116 -11.90 -43.88 13.91
C PRO A 116 -10.48 -44.44 14.02
N SER A 117 -9.52 -43.77 13.37
CA SER A 117 -8.09 -44.04 13.52
C SER A 117 -7.70 -43.86 14.99
N GLU A 118 -6.94 -44.82 15.53
CA GLU A 118 -6.37 -44.76 16.88
C GLU A 118 -5.75 -43.39 17.19
N PRO A 119 -5.80 -42.91 18.45
CA PRO A 119 -5.24 -41.61 18.79
C PRO A 119 -3.71 -41.59 18.51
N GLU A 120 -3.32 -40.94 17.42
CA GLU A 120 -1.91 -40.74 17.05
C GLU A 120 -1.17 -40.11 18.24
N GLY A 121 -0.09 -40.76 18.70
CA GLY A 121 0.73 -40.25 19.79
C GLY A 121 1.28 -38.86 19.46
N PHE A 122 1.46 -38.00 20.49
CA PHE A 122 1.88 -36.60 20.33
C PHE A 122 3.03 -36.43 19.33
N TYR A 123 4.05 -37.27 19.39
CA TYR A 123 5.20 -37.25 18.49
C TYR A 123 4.85 -37.48 17.01
N GLN A 124 3.95 -38.43 16.71
CA GLN A 124 3.52 -38.72 15.34
C GLN A 124 2.72 -37.55 14.76
N ARG A 125 1.82 -36.97 15.57
CA ARG A 125 1.05 -35.78 15.21
C ARG A 125 1.96 -34.56 14.98
N TRP A 126 2.98 -34.39 15.82
CA TRP A 126 3.99 -33.34 15.67
C TRP A 126 4.82 -33.52 14.40
N LYS A 127 5.31 -34.75 14.15
CA LYS A 127 6.09 -35.08 12.95
C LYS A 127 5.29 -34.87 11.67
N LYS A 128 4.03 -35.28 11.65
CA LYS A 128 3.09 -35.07 10.51
C LYS A 128 2.85 -33.58 10.27
N LYS A 129 2.59 -32.81 11.34
CA LYS A 129 2.37 -31.35 11.26
C LYS A 129 3.59 -30.60 10.70
N TYR A 130 4.81 -30.93 11.14
CA TYR A 130 6.03 -30.30 10.61
C TYR A 130 6.44 -30.85 9.23
N SER A 131 6.07 -32.09 8.89
CA SER A 131 6.28 -32.65 7.56
C SER A 131 5.50 -31.89 6.49
N THR A 132 4.26 -31.49 6.80
CA THR A 132 3.36 -30.80 5.84
C THR A 132 3.33 -29.28 6.01
N TYR A 133 4.15 -28.73 6.92
CA TYR A 133 4.15 -27.29 7.18
C TYR A 133 4.69 -26.52 5.98
N VAL A 134 3.86 -25.63 5.45
CA VAL A 134 4.15 -24.70 4.36
C VAL A 134 3.68 -23.31 4.77
N ILE A 135 4.54 -22.31 4.55
CA ILE A 135 4.21 -20.91 4.78
C ILE A 135 3.76 -20.28 3.47
N ASP A 136 2.63 -19.60 3.51
CA ASP A 136 2.17 -18.77 2.40
C ASP A 136 2.89 -17.41 2.46
N PRO A 137 3.56 -16.95 1.39
CA PRO A 137 4.27 -15.67 1.38
C PRO A 137 3.34 -14.44 1.53
N SER A 138 2.04 -14.61 1.41
CA SER A 138 1.03 -13.55 1.59
C SER A 138 0.62 -13.35 3.06
N GLU A 139 0.91 -14.30 3.95
CA GLU A 139 0.54 -14.21 5.36
C GLU A 139 1.39 -13.18 6.14
N ASP A 140 0.80 -12.64 7.20
CA ASP A 140 1.48 -11.72 8.11
C ASP A 140 2.63 -12.37 8.87
N SER A 141 2.54 -13.67 9.14
CA SER A 141 3.59 -14.48 9.76
C SER A 141 4.92 -14.38 8.98
N TYR A 142 4.84 -14.44 7.65
CA TYR A 142 5.98 -14.30 6.75
C TYR A 142 6.55 -12.88 6.78
N TYR A 143 5.69 -11.85 6.85
CA TYR A 143 6.14 -10.46 6.98
C TYR A 143 6.99 -10.24 8.26
N TYR A 144 6.49 -10.67 9.42
CA TYR A 144 7.25 -10.55 10.68
C TYR A 144 8.55 -11.37 10.66
N TRP A 145 8.56 -12.51 9.96
CA TRP A 145 9.78 -13.27 9.74
C TRP A 145 10.81 -12.48 8.91
N THR A 146 10.39 -11.87 7.80
CA THR A 146 11.29 -11.04 6.97
C THR A 146 11.85 -9.83 7.73
N LEU A 147 11.08 -9.23 8.64
CA LEU A 147 11.57 -8.20 9.57
C LEU A 147 12.67 -8.75 10.48
N THR A 148 12.46 -9.92 11.09
CA THR A 148 13.44 -10.56 12.00
C THR A 148 14.76 -10.82 11.29
N VAL A 149 14.71 -11.34 10.06
CA VAL A 149 15.91 -11.56 9.24
C VAL A 149 16.57 -10.24 8.85
N SER A 150 15.79 -9.18 8.60
CA SER A 150 16.32 -7.84 8.30
C SER A 150 17.04 -7.21 9.49
N VAL A 151 16.59 -7.48 10.73
CA VAL A 151 17.29 -7.06 11.95
C VAL A 151 18.63 -7.79 12.09
N ALA A 152 18.68 -9.10 11.84
CA ALA A 152 19.93 -9.86 11.83
C ALA A 152 20.90 -9.34 10.75
N TYR A 153 20.38 -8.95 9.58
CA TYR A 153 21.17 -8.31 8.53
C TYR A 153 21.73 -6.95 8.99
N ALA A 154 20.90 -6.08 9.57
CA ALA A 154 21.31 -4.77 10.07
C ALA A 154 22.40 -4.89 11.15
N TYR A 155 22.30 -5.89 12.04
CA TYR A 155 23.35 -6.21 13.01
C TYR A 155 24.69 -6.48 12.30
N ASN A 156 24.71 -7.39 11.32
CA ASN A 156 25.95 -7.72 10.61
C ASN A 156 26.48 -6.52 9.78
N LEU A 157 25.58 -5.72 9.20
CA LEU A 157 25.93 -4.54 8.39
C LEU A 157 26.68 -3.47 9.19
N VAL A 158 26.34 -3.30 10.47
CA VAL A 158 26.96 -2.29 11.35
C VAL A 158 28.13 -2.90 12.13
N VAL A 159 27.92 -4.06 12.76
CA VAL A 159 28.88 -4.59 13.75
C VAL A 159 30.13 -5.19 13.12
N VAL A 160 30.05 -5.79 11.92
CA VAL A 160 31.20 -6.48 11.32
C VAL A 160 32.32 -5.50 10.96
N ILE A 161 31.97 -4.40 10.28
CA ILE A 161 32.96 -3.38 9.89
C ILE A 161 33.49 -2.62 11.12
N ALA A 162 32.62 -2.34 12.10
CA ALA A 162 33.00 -1.69 13.35
C ALA A 162 34.01 -2.54 14.14
N ARG A 163 33.80 -3.85 14.28
CA ARG A 163 34.77 -4.75 14.95
C ARG A 163 36.10 -4.88 14.20
N GLN A 164 36.08 -4.70 12.88
CA GLN A 164 37.30 -4.74 12.06
C GLN A 164 38.11 -3.45 12.21
N ALA A 165 37.46 -2.29 12.20
CA ALA A 165 38.13 -0.99 12.32
C ALA A 165 38.49 -0.65 13.78
N PHE A 166 37.68 -1.08 14.75
CA PHE A 166 37.88 -0.83 16.17
C PHE A 166 38.07 -2.15 16.91
N PRO A 167 39.29 -2.73 16.89
CA PRO A 167 39.56 -4.05 17.48
C PRO A 167 39.32 -4.08 19.01
N ASP A 168 39.37 -2.93 19.68
CA ASP A 168 39.08 -2.82 21.12
C ASP A 168 37.63 -3.18 21.47
N MET A 169 36.70 -3.22 20.50
CA MET A 169 35.32 -3.67 20.73
C MET A 169 35.23 -5.12 21.23
N ILE A 170 36.19 -5.98 20.87
CA ILE A 170 36.29 -7.37 21.37
C ILE A 170 37.27 -7.52 22.53
N GLY A 171 37.76 -6.40 23.07
CA GLY A 171 38.82 -6.30 24.05
C GLY A 171 40.21 -6.40 23.41
N PRO A 172 41.18 -5.55 23.82
CA PRO A 172 42.51 -5.52 23.24
C PRO A 172 43.22 -6.86 23.34
N ARG A 173 44.16 -7.10 22.42
CA ARG A 173 44.96 -8.33 22.36
C ARG A 173 46.07 -8.39 23.41
N GLY A 174 46.32 -7.29 24.09
CA GLY A 174 47.30 -7.17 25.14
C GLY A 174 47.12 -5.84 25.87
N THR A 175 48.17 -5.35 26.51
CA THR A 175 48.09 -4.18 27.38
C THR A 175 48.65 -2.94 26.68
N TYR A 176 47.90 -1.83 26.69
CA TYR A 176 48.39 -0.55 26.18
C TYR A 176 49.45 0.04 27.10
N ARG A 177 50.56 0.52 26.54
CA ARG A 177 51.67 1.17 27.25
C ARG A 177 51.74 2.66 26.91
N CYS A 178 51.75 3.47 27.96
CA CYS A 178 51.80 4.93 27.91
C CYS A 178 53.21 5.42 28.26
N PHE A 179 53.67 6.48 27.60
CA PHE A 179 54.93 7.16 27.90
C PHE A 179 54.78 8.11 29.10
N LEU A 180 55.76 8.12 30.00
CA LEU A 180 55.77 9.00 31.17
C LEU A 180 56.17 10.43 30.78
N LYS A 181 55.36 11.45 31.14
CA LYS A 181 55.65 12.87 30.83
C LYS A 181 56.88 13.46 31.54
N ASN A 182 57.27 12.92 32.71
CA ASN A 182 58.27 13.51 33.61
C ASN A 182 59.36 12.52 34.08
N GLY A 183 59.64 11.46 33.31
CA GLY A 183 60.71 10.51 33.67
C GLY A 183 62.10 11.06 33.32
N LEU A 184 63.12 10.79 34.14
CA LEU A 184 64.54 11.02 33.82
C LEU A 184 65.01 10.28 32.54
N ASN A 185 64.18 9.36 32.02
CA ASN A 185 64.34 8.65 30.75
C ASN A 185 63.07 8.84 29.89
N ASP A 186 63.20 9.49 28.73
CA ASP A 186 62.11 9.76 27.77
C ASP A 186 61.41 8.48 27.23
N ASN A 187 61.99 7.30 27.46
CA ASN A 187 61.47 6.00 27.01
C ASN A 187 60.82 5.17 28.12
N ALA A 188 60.66 5.71 29.33
CA ALA A 188 60.00 4.98 30.40
C ALA A 188 58.50 4.81 30.09
N THR A 189 58.00 3.57 30.15
CA THR A 189 56.62 3.22 29.82
C THR A 189 55.91 2.54 31.00
N ARG A 190 54.59 2.70 31.05
CA ARG A 190 53.72 2.09 32.06
C ARG A 190 52.41 1.61 31.45
N PRO A 191 51.72 0.62 32.01
CA PRO A 191 50.40 0.23 31.50
C PRO A 191 49.41 1.41 31.63
N CYS A 192 48.70 1.72 30.55
CA CYS A 192 47.66 2.74 30.52
C CYS A 192 46.40 2.19 31.22
N ARG A 193 45.82 2.94 32.17
CA ARG A 193 44.45 2.69 32.66
C ARG A 193 43.50 3.75 32.13
N GLU A 194 42.22 3.40 31.96
CA GLU A 194 41.19 4.33 31.46
C GLU A 194 41.01 5.58 32.35
N SER A 195 41.35 5.50 33.64
CA SER A 195 41.33 6.63 34.58
C SER A 195 42.60 7.48 34.57
N ASP A 196 43.59 7.17 33.73
CA ASP A 196 44.89 7.83 33.77
C ASP A 196 44.88 9.15 33.01
N ASP A 197 45.33 10.23 33.65
CA ASP A 197 45.61 11.53 33.01
C ASP A 197 46.66 11.47 31.88
N TYR A 198 47.30 10.31 31.71
CA TYR A 198 48.30 10.05 30.69
C TYR A 198 47.70 9.85 29.30
N LEU A 199 46.39 9.59 29.19
CA LEU A 199 45.65 9.58 27.93
C LEU A 199 45.16 10.98 27.53
N ARG A 200 45.41 12.02 28.35
CA ARG A 200 45.18 13.43 28.04
C ARG A 200 46.47 14.14 27.64
N ASN A 201 46.37 15.09 26.71
CA ASN A 201 47.47 15.97 26.32
C ASN A 201 48.76 15.18 26.01
N MET A 202 48.63 14.12 25.21
CA MET A 202 49.71 13.18 24.93
C MET A 202 50.74 13.78 23.96
N ASN A 203 52.02 13.54 24.23
CA ASN A 203 53.10 13.88 23.28
C ASN A 203 53.30 12.79 22.22
N ARG A 204 52.94 11.54 22.54
CA ARG A 204 52.98 10.37 21.65
C ARG A 204 51.83 9.44 21.97
N MET A 205 51.29 8.76 20.95
CA MET A 205 50.24 7.77 21.12
C MET A 205 50.75 6.54 21.90
N PRO A 206 49.88 5.87 22.68
CA PRO A 206 50.24 4.61 23.34
C PRO A 206 50.43 3.49 22.32
N PHE A 207 51.28 2.52 22.63
CA PHE A 207 51.47 1.33 21.80
C PHE A 207 50.95 0.08 22.53
N LEU A 208 50.58 -0.93 21.76
CA LEU A 208 50.06 -2.19 22.29
C LEU A 208 51.21 -3.18 22.53
N GLU A 209 51.36 -3.65 23.76
CA GLU A 209 52.24 -4.77 24.08
C GLU A 209 51.44 -6.08 24.05
N HIS A 210 51.87 -7.05 23.25
CA HIS A 210 51.13 -8.29 23.04
C HIS A 210 51.29 -9.27 24.21
N ASP A 211 50.17 -9.82 24.68
CA ASP A 211 50.15 -10.83 25.73
C ASP A 211 50.04 -12.26 25.17
N LEU A 212 50.66 -13.23 25.86
CA LEU A 212 50.58 -14.67 25.53
C LEU A 212 49.15 -15.21 25.47
N SER A 213 48.23 -14.63 26.25
CA SER A 213 46.82 -15.03 26.25
C SER A 213 45.98 -14.31 25.20
N ALA A 214 46.58 -13.46 24.36
CA ALA A 214 45.88 -12.61 23.39
C ALA A 214 44.66 -11.86 23.99
N GLY A 215 44.74 -11.45 25.25
CA GLY A 215 43.67 -10.77 26.00
C GLY A 215 42.50 -11.66 26.45
N TRP A 216 42.52 -12.98 26.24
CA TRP A 216 41.41 -13.87 26.63
C TRP A 216 41.20 -13.91 28.15
N ARG A 217 42.26 -13.78 28.95
CA ARG A 217 42.14 -13.87 30.42
C ARG A 217 41.27 -12.75 30.99
N GLU A 218 41.38 -11.54 30.44
CA GLU A 218 40.67 -10.35 30.93
C GLU A 218 39.34 -10.14 30.19
N TYR A 219 39.29 -10.38 28.88
CA TYR A 219 38.14 -10.01 28.04
C TYR A 219 37.28 -11.18 27.55
N TRP A 220 37.42 -12.38 28.12
CA TRP A 220 36.63 -13.56 27.68
C TRP A 220 35.12 -13.31 27.70
N TYR A 221 34.60 -12.60 28.71
CA TYR A 221 33.16 -12.36 28.85
C TYR A 221 32.62 -11.44 27.74
N VAL A 222 33.37 -10.39 27.36
CA VAL A 222 33.02 -9.50 26.24
C VAL A 222 33.00 -10.29 24.93
N ARG A 223 34.01 -11.12 24.71
CA ARG A 223 34.10 -11.97 23.51
C ARG A 223 32.96 -12.99 23.46
N LEU A 224 32.60 -13.61 24.58
CA LEU A 224 31.45 -14.50 24.66
C LEU A 224 30.14 -13.80 24.32
N ILE A 225 29.91 -12.57 24.79
CA ILE A 225 28.71 -11.80 24.42
C ILE A 225 28.62 -11.65 22.90
N TRP A 226 29.71 -11.25 22.25
CA TRP A 226 29.76 -11.14 20.79
C TRP A 226 29.57 -12.48 20.08
N ILE A 227 30.19 -13.57 20.55
CA ILE A 227 29.98 -14.91 20.00
C ILE A 227 28.50 -15.31 20.13
N CYS A 228 27.86 -15.05 21.28
CA CYS A 228 26.44 -15.32 21.47
C CYS A 228 25.56 -14.53 20.50
N LEU A 229 25.83 -13.23 20.30
CA LEU A 229 25.11 -12.41 19.34
C LEU A 229 25.32 -12.90 17.90
N ASP A 230 26.54 -13.30 17.55
CA ASP A 230 26.88 -13.86 16.24
C ASP A 230 26.16 -15.18 15.98
N LEU A 231 26.11 -16.07 16.98
CA LEU A 231 25.36 -17.33 16.92
C LEU A 231 23.85 -17.11 16.85
N MET A 232 23.32 -16.12 17.56
CA MET A 232 21.91 -15.74 17.46
C MET A 232 21.57 -15.28 16.04
N ALA A 233 22.38 -14.40 15.44
CA ALA A 233 22.17 -13.96 14.06
C ALA A 233 22.29 -15.12 13.05
N ASP A 234 23.27 -16.01 13.20
CA ASP A 234 23.44 -17.17 12.32
C ASP A 234 22.28 -18.18 12.48
N SER A 235 21.71 -18.33 13.69
CA SER A 235 20.52 -19.16 13.92
C SER A 235 19.29 -18.64 13.17
N VAL A 236 19.13 -17.32 13.08
CA VAL A 236 18.06 -16.68 12.28
C VAL A 236 18.26 -16.98 10.80
N TYR A 237 19.49 -16.94 10.29
CA TYR A 237 19.76 -17.26 8.89
C TYR A 237 19.57 -18.74 8.53
N LEU A 238 19.93 -19.66 9.43
CA LEU A 238 19.64 -21.08 9.28
C LEU A 238 18.12 -21.34 9.25
N MET A 239 17.39 -20.72 10.17
CA MET A 239 15.93 -20.78 10.19
C MET A 239 15.32 -20.18 8.92
N ASP A 240 15.90 -19.10 8.37
CA ASP A 240 15.42 -18.49 7.12
C ASP A 240 15.57 -19.44 5.93
N MET A 241 16.67 -20.21 5.86
CA MET A 241 16.84 -21.24 4.82
C MET A 241 15.79 -22.35 4.94
N TRP A 242 15.47 -22.75 6.16
CA TRP A 242 14.41 -23.73 6.41
C TRP A 242 13.04 -23.18 5.98
N ILE A 243 12.73 -21.92 6.33
CA ILE A 243 11.47 -21.26 5.95
C ILE A 243 11.38 -21.09 4.42
N ARG A 244 12.45 -20.67 3.75
CA ARG A 244 12.52 -20.59 2.27
C ARG A 244 12.26 -21.94 1.62
N GLY A 245 12.82 -23.01 2.18
CA GLY A 245 12.56 -24.38 1.75
C GLY A 245 11.13 -24.85 1.97
N ARG A 246 10.30 -24.09 2.70
CA ARG A 246 8.89 -24.34 2.99
C ARG A 246 7.96 -23.20 2.57
N THR A 247 8.43 -22.24 1.77
CA THR A 247 7.60 -21.13 1.30
C THR A 247 6.91 -21.54 0.00
N GLY A 248 5.58 -21.46 -0.02
CA GLY A 248 4.78 -21.73 -1.21
C GLY A 248 5.06 -20.73 -2.32
N TYR A 249 4.89 -21.14 -3.57
CA TYR A 249 5.01 -20.26 -4.74
C TYR A 249 3.71 -20.28 -5.54
N LEU A 250 3.47 -19.23 -6.32
CA LEU A 250 2.30 -19.10 -7.18
C LEU A 250 2.54 -19.83 -8.51
N GLU A 251 1.65 -20.75 -8.84
CA GLU A 251 1.58 -21.44 -10.13
C GLU A 251 0.12 -21.41 -10.62
N GLN A 252 -0.12 -20.84 -11.80
CA GLN A 252 -1.46 -20.68 -12.38
C GLN A 252 -2.47 -19.94 -11.46
N GLY A 253 -2.00 -19.04 -10.59
CA GLY A 253 -2.84 -18.30 -9.66
C GLY A 253 -3.19 -19.05 -8.37
N LEU A 254 -2.70 -20.28 -8.18
CA LEU A 254 -2.82 -21.05 -6.95
C LEU A 254 -1.47 -21.15 -6.24
N VAL A 255 -1.49 -21.09 -4.90
CA VAL A 255 -0.29 -21.30 -4.09
C VAL A 255 -0.03 -22.80 -3.99
N VAL A 256 1.09 -23.25 -4.57
CA VAL A 256 1.54 -24.65 -4.48
C VAL A 256 2.03 -24.93 -3.06
N LYS A 257 1.45 -25.96 -2.42
CA LYS A 257 1.75 -26.38 -1.04
C LYS A 257 2.48 -27.72 -0.93
N ASP A 258 2.89 -28.32 -2.05
CA ASP A 258 3.65 -29.57 -2.03
C ASP A 258 5.11 -29.31 -1.61
N THR A 259 5.51 -29.88 -0.47
CA THR A 259 6.84 -29.67 0.13
C THR A 259 7.97 -30.20 -0.73
N ASP A 260 7.78 -31.30 -1.45
CA ASP A 260 8.84 -31.88 -2.26
C ASP A 260 9.11 -31.05 -3.51
N GLN A 261 8.04 -30.50 -4.10
CA GLN A 261 8.15 -29.58 -5.25
C GLN A 261 8.81 -28.27 -4.84
N ILE A 262 8.40 -27.67 -3.71
CA ILE A 262 8.99 -26.44 -3.18
C ILE A 262 10.50 -26.63 -2.92
N TRP A 263 10.88 -27.72 -2.26
CA TRP A 263 12.29 -27.97 -1.92
C TRP A 263 13.17 -28.24 -3.15
N LYS A 264 12.68 -29.03 -4.10
CA LYS A 264 13.39 -29.27 -5.38
C LYS A 264 13.61 -27.97 -6.12
N ARG A 265 12.59 -27.12 -6.21
CA ARG A 265 12.68 -25.80 -6.83
C ARG A 265 13.71 -24.92 -6.13
N TYR A 266 13.65 -24.81 -4.80
CA TYR A 266 14.56 -23.98 -4.03
C TYR A 266 16.03 -24.38 -4.24
N LYS A 267 16.36 -25.69 -4.23
CA LYS A 267 17.73 -26.19 -4.46
C LYS A 267 18.29 -25.88 -5.85
N VAL A 268 17.43 -25.84 -6.87
CA VAL A 268 17.81 -25.52 -8.24
C VAL A 268 18.02 -24.01 -8.41
N CYS A 269 17.28 -23.19 -7.66
CA CYS A 269 17.40 -21.74 -7.71
C CYS A 269 18.80 -21.25 -7.29
N PHE A 270 19.30 -20.22 -7.99
CA PHE A 270 20.56 -19.55 -7.67
C PHE A 270 20.58 -18.99 -6.22
N GLN A 271 19.43 -18.60 -5.70
CA GLN A 271 19.28 -18.12 -4.32
C GLN A 271 19.78 -19.12 -3.27
N TYR A 272 19.57 -20.43 -3.46
CA TYR A 272 20.08 -21.43 -2.51
C TYR A 272 21.61 -21.45 -2.44
N LYS A 273 22.28 -21.22 -3.58
CA LYS A 273 23.75 -21.14 -3.62
C LYS A 273 24.26 -19.91 -2.86
N LEU A 274 23.58 -18.77 -3.01
CA LEU A 274 23.88 -17.55 -2.24
C LEU A 274 23.66 -17.76 -0.73
N ASP A 275 22.54 -18.41 -0.37
CA ASP A 275 22.21 -18.70 1.02
C ASP A 275 23.24 -19.65 1.65
N LEU A 276 23.74 -20.64 0.90
CA LEU A 276 24.80 -21.55 1.35
C LEU A 276 26.14 -20.81 1.56
N PHE A 277 26.55 -19.97 0.60
CA PHE A 277 27.80 -19.21 0.71
C PHE A 277 27.77 -18.19 1.88
N SER A 278 26.60 -17.62 2.15
CA SER A 278 26.40 -16.70 3.28
C SER A 278 26.58 -17.35 4.66
N MET A 279 26.53 -18.69 4.75
CA MET A 279 26.63 -19.45 5.99
C MET A 279 28.00 -20.09 6.24
N ILE A 280 28.99 -19.85 5.37
CA ILE A 280 30.33 -20.42 5.57
C ILE A 280 30.95 -19.80 6.84
N PRO A 281 31.29 -20.60 7.87
CA PRO A 281 31.67 -20.11 9.20
C PRO A 281 33.17 -19.75 9.32
N LEU A 282 33.76 -19.09 8.31
CA LEU A 282 35.20 -18.76 8.30
C LEU A 282 35.62 -17.82 9.44
N ASP A 283 34.71 -16.93 9.85
CA ASP A 283 34.87 -15.98 10.94
C ASP A 283 35.04 -16.65 12.31
N TYR A 284 34.42 -17.80 12.56
CA TYR A 284 34.62 -18.52 13.82
C TYR A 284 36.03 -19.10 13.95
N PHE A 285 36.66 -19.48 12.83
CA PHE A 285 38.00 -20.05 12.82
C PHE A 285 39.11 -18.99 12.82
N VAL A 286 38.93 -17.88 12.09
CA VAL A 286 40.00 -16.89 11.83
C VAL A 286 39.63 -15.46 12.32
N GLY A 287 38.37 -15.23 12.68
CA GLY A 287 37.90 -13.92 13.13
C GLY A 287 38.22 -13.56 14.58
N TRP A 288 38.66 -14.53 15.39
CA TRP A 288 38.97 -14.34 16.81
C TRP A 288 40.48 -14.35 17.07
N PRO A 289 40.97 -13.62 18.09
CA PRO A 289 42.39 -13.68 18.46
C PRO A 289 42.78 -15.10 18.90
N VAL A 290 43.72 -15.74 18.23
CA VAL A 290 44.19 -17.09 18.59
C VAL A 290 45.52 -16.97 19.35
N PRO A 291 45.65 -17.47 20.59
CA PRO A 291 46.87 -17.31 21.40
C PRO A 291 48.15 -17.85 20.76
N PHE A 292 48.04 -18.91 19.95
CA PHE A 292 49.17 -19.63 19.37
C PHE A 292 49.53 -19.16 17.95
N SER A 293 48.83 -18.15 17.40
CA SER A 293 49.07 -17.66 16.03
C SER A 293 49.35 -16.17 16.03
N PRO A 294 50.39 -15.69 15.31
CA PRO A 294 50.68 -14.27 15.18
C PRO A 294 49.68 -13.53 14.28
N ILE A 295 48.72 -14.23 13.67
CA ILE A 295 47.80 -13.67 12.68
C ILE A 295 46.80 -12.68 13.37
N PRO A 296 46.61 -11.47 12.81
CA PRO A 296 45.54 -10.54 13.20
C PRO A 296 44.15 -11.19 13.12
N SER A 297 43.22 -10.73 13.94
CA SER A 297 41.86 -11.27 13.97
C SER A 297 41.19 -10.63 12.77
N LEU A 298 40.51 -11.44 11.97
CA LEU A 298 39.85 -10.97 10.75
C LEU A 298 38.32 -11.04 10.88
N PRO A 299 37.68 -10.17 11.70
CA PRO A 299 36.22 -10.05 11.74
C PRO A 299 35.59 -9.84 10.35
N ILE A 300 36.32 -9.22 9.41
CA ILE A 300 35.89 -8.95 8.03
C ILE A 300 35.44 -10.22 7.26
N LEU A 301 35.91 -11.41 7.63
CA LEU A 301 35.50 -12.66 7.00
C LEU A 301 34.00 -12.97 7.20
N ARG A 302 33.35 -12.31 8.16
CA ARG A 302 31.90 -12.39 8.39
C ARG A 302 31.07 -11.58 7.38
N LEU A 303 31.69 -10.81 6.49
CA LEU A 303 30.97 -10.03 5.46
C LEU A 303 30.17 -10.91 4.48
N ASN A 304 30.49 -12.21 4.36
CA ASN A 304 29.68 -13.14 3.57
C ASN A 304 28.20 -13.18 4.01
N ARG A 305 27.87 -12.79 5.25
CA ARG A 305 26.47 -12.68 5.73
C ARG A 305 25.68 -11.56 5.03
N LEU A 306 26.35 -10.56 4.46
CA LEU A 306 25.70 -9.44 3.75
C LEU A 306 25.18 -9.80 2.34
N ILE A 307 25.43 -11.04 1.87
CA ILE A 307 24.88 -11.52 0.60
C ILE A 307 23.35 -11.63 0.64
N ARG A 308 22.75 -11.69 1.84
CA ARG A 308 21.29 -11.80 2.03
C ARG A 308 20.51 -10.49 1.92
N ILE A 309 21.06 -9.47 1.23
CA ILE A 309 20.41 -8.16 1.03
C ILE A 309 19.00 -8.27 0.44
N ASN A 310 18.73 -9.31 -0.36
CA ASN A 310 17.40 -9.60 -0.92
C ASN A 310 16.31 -9.66 0.16
N ARG A 311 16.62 -10.13 1.38
CA ARG A 311 15.65 -10.18 2.48
C ARG A 311 15.25 -8.82 3.02
N VAL A 312 16.21 -7.89 3.06
CA VAL A 312 15.93 -6.52 3.48
C VAL A 312 15.08 -5.81 2.43
N SER A 313 15.37 -6.03 1.14
CA SER A 313 14.54 -5.51 0.05
C SER A 313 13.10 -6.06 0.11
N ASP A 314 12.96 -7.37 0.31
CA ASP A 314 11.67 -8.07 0.50
C ASP A 314 10.84 -7.47 1.65
N TRP A 315 11.48 -7.20 2.79
CA TRP A 315 10.83 -6.60 3.95
C TRP A 315 10.47 -5.14 3.71
N ARG A 316 11.39 -4.37 3.11
CA ARG A 316 11.20 -2.94 2.81
C ARG A 316 10.02 -2.71 1.89
N GLU A 317 9.91 -3.46 0.79
CA GLU A 317 8.81 -3.34 -0.17
C GLU A 317 7.45 -3.67 0.47
N ARG A 318 7.40 -4.73 1.29
CA ARG A 318 6.19 -5.08 2.04
C ARG A 318 5.82 -4.02 3.09
N THR A 319 6.81 -3.46 3.78
CA THR A 319 6.57 -2.40 4.78
C THR A 319 6.07 -1.13 4.11
N GLU A 320 6.63 -0.79 2.96
CA GLU A 320 6.23 0.38 2.17
C GLU A 320 4.77 0.27 1.70
N THR A 321 4.38 -0.88 1.16
CA THR A 321 3.00 -1.14 0.69
C THR A 321 1.98 -1.21 1.83
N ARG A 322 2.38 -1.69 3.02
CA ARG A 322 1.53 -1.74 4.23
C ARG A 322 1.47 -0.41 4.98
N SER A 323 2.41 0.50 4.75
CA SER A 323 2.45 1.79 5.45
C SER A 323 1.31 2.70 4.98
N SER A 324 0.63 3.32 5.94
CA SER A 324 -0.35 4.37 5.65
C SER A 324 0.29 5.66 5.10
N ILE A 325 1.60 5.82 5.29
CA ILE A 325 2.37 6.99 4.86
C ILE A 325 3.65 6.51 4.13
N PRO A 326 3.51 5.98 2.90
CA PRO A 326 4.62 5.36 2.17
C PRO A 326 5.75 6.36 1.86
N ASN A 327 5.41 7.61 1.54
CA ASN A 327 6.41 8.64 1.27
C ASN A 327 7.28 8.95 2.51
N ALA A 328 6.69 9.08 3.71
CA ALA A 328 7.49 9.30 4.92
C ALA A 328 8.41 8.11 5.22
N PHE A 329 7.90 6.88 5.06
CA PHE A 329 8.70 5.66 5.24
C PHE A 329 9.91 5.60 4.29
N ARG A 330 9.72 5.96 3.02
CA ARG A 330 10.82 6.03 2.04
C ARG A 330 11.89 7.07 2.45
N VAL A 331 11.50 8.26 2.92
CA VAL A 331 12.47 9.25 3.45
C VAL A 331 13.26 8.67 4.61
N VAL A 332 12.59 8.03 5.57
CA VAL A 332 13.25 7.41 6.73
C VAL A 332 14.24 6.33 6.29
N CYS A 333 13.88 5.48 5.32
CA CYS A 333 14.81 4.47 4.78
C CYS A 333 16.05 5.11 4.15
N VAL A 334 15.88 6.19 3.38
CA VAL A 334 17.00 6.92 2.78
C VAL A 334 17.91 7.52 3.86
N VAL A 335 17.34 8.12 4.91
CA VAL A 335 18.12 8.65 6.05
C VAL A 335 18.92 7.55 6.74
N ILE A 336 18.33 6.37 6.94
CA ILE A 336 19.04 5.21 7.51
C ILE A 336 20.19 4.78 6.60
N TYR A 337 20.00 4.75 5.28
CA TYR A 337 21.11 4.45 4.35
C TYR A 337 22.25 5.47 4.43
N ILE A 338 21.94 6.77 4.57
CA ILE A 338 22.97 7.80 4.78
C ILE A 338 23.79 7.51 6.03
N ILE A 339 23.12 7.23 7.15
CA ILE A 339 23.79 6.95 8.43
C ILE A 339 24.67 5.71 8.31
N VAL A 340 24.23 4.67 7.61
CA VAL A 340 25.05 3.46 7.36
C VAL A 340 26.25 3.77 6.48
N ILE A 341 26.11 4.57 5.41
CA ILE A 341 27.23 4.95 4.55
C ILE A 341 28.27 5.76 5.34
N ILE A 342 27.82 6.74 6.14
CA ILE A 342 28.70 7.52 7.04
C ILE A 342 29.39 6.61 8.05
N HIS A 343 28.67 5.64 8.64
CA HIS A 343 29.27 4.67 9.55
C HIS A 343 30.38 3.84 8.90
N TRP A 344 30.14 3.34 7.69
CA TRP A 344 31.14 2.57 6.94
C TRP A 344 32.36 3.41 6.59
N ASN A 345 32.15 4.64 6.12
CA ASN A 345 33.24 5.54 5.79
C ASN A 345 34.02 6.02 7.03
N ALA A 346 33.35 6.20 8.17
CA ALA A 346 34.00 6.45 9.46
C ALA A 346 34.92 5.28 9.87
N CYS A 347 34.47 4.04 9.68
CA CYS A 347 35.29 2.85 9.94
C CYS A 347 36.47 2.76 8.96
N LEU A 348 36.28 3.14 7.69
CA LEU A 348 37.37 3.21 6.70
C LEU A 348 38.41 4.27 7.08
N TYR A 349 37.99 5.48 7.44
CA TYR A 349 38.88 6.56 7.88
C TYR A 349 39.73 6.13 9.09
N PHE A 350 39.10 5.55 10.12
CA PHE A 350 39.83 5.09 11.29
C PHE A 350 40.76 3.92 10.95
N GLY A 351 40.31 2.94 10.17
CA GLY A 351 41.13 1.80 9.74
C GLY A 351 42.35 2.21 8.91
N ILE A 352 42.21 3.22 8.03
CA ILE A 352 43.34 3.81 7.29
C ILE A 352 44.27 4.58 8.23
N SER A 353 43.72 5.36 9.17
CA SER A 353 44.51 6.07 10.18
C SER A 353 45.35 5.11 11.04
N GLU A 354 44.78 3.98 11.45
CA GLU A 354 45.51 2.95 12.20
C GLU A 354 46.58 2.26 11.33
N TRP A 355 46.30 2.04 10.04
CA TRP A 355 47.24 1.42 9.10
C TRP A 355 48.45 2.32 8.77
N ILE A 356 48.25 3.64 8.64
CA ILE A 356 49.34 4.62 8.49
C ILE A 356 50.11 4.76 9.81
N GLY A 357 49.38 4.79 10.92
CA GLY A 357 49.91 4.90 12.27
C GLY A 357 49.25 6.07 13.02
N LEU A 358 48.62 5.79 14.16
CA LEU A 358 47.92 6.83 14.91
C LEU A 358 48.87 7.93 15.39
N GLY A 359 48.52 9.19 15.12
CA GLY A 359 49.32 10.36 15.47
C GLY A 359 50.63 10.51 14.68
N SER A 360 50.74 9.91 13.48
CA SER A 360 51.87 10.12 12.56
C SER A 360 51.94 11.54 11.99
N ASP A 361 50.78 12.14 11.75
CA ASP A 361 50.61 13.44 11.10
C ASP A 361 49.32 14.15 11.57
N GLY A 362 49.01 15.29 10.96
CA GLY A 362 47.85 16.12 11.32
C GLY A 362 46.50 15.66 10.76
N TRP A 363 46.46 14.66 9.88
CA TRP A 363 45.23 14.15 9.25
C TRP A 363 44.70 12.90 9.96
N VAL A 364 45.59 11.94 10.24
CA VAL A 364 45.21 10.71 10.95
C VAL A 364 44.66 11.02 12.35
N TYR A 365 43.85 10.10 12.88
CA TYR A 365 43.45 10.20 14.29
C TYR A 365 44.69 10.14 15.21
N GLY A 366 44.81 11.06 16.16
CA GLY A 366 45.87 11.03 17.16
C GLY A 366 46.22 12.39 17.74
N ASN A 367 47.30 12.44 18.51
CA ASN A 367 47.68 13.61 19.30
C ASN A 367 48.15 14.83 18.47
N LEU A 368 48.66 14.60 17.26
CA LEU A 368 49.04 15.66 16.32
C LEU A 368 47.82 16.30 15.64
N ASN A 369 46.76 15.53 15.41
CA ASN A 369 45.49 16.05 14.95
C ASN A 369 44.70 16.64 16.13
N LYS A 370 44.87 17.94 16.36
CA LYS A 370 44.21 18.70 17.43
C LYS A 370 42.69 18.78 17.32
N GLN A 371 42.11 18.50 16.15
CA GLN A 371 40.66 18.34 16.02
C GLN A 371 40.20 16.99 16.60
N SER A 372 41.01 15.93 16.41
CA SER A 372 40.75 14.59 16.93
C SER A 372 41.00 14.47 18.42
N LEU A 373 42.10 15.03 18.93
CA LEU A 373 42.44 15.09 20.35
C LEU A 373 42.78 16.53 20.74
N PRO A 374 41.76 17.37 21.04
CA PRO A 374 41.96 18.67 21.65
C PRO A 374 42.58 18.55 23.04
N ASP A 375 43.03 19.69 23.57
CA ASP A 375 43.58 19.71 24.91
C ASP A 375 42.50 19.30 25.94
N ASP A 376 42.94 18.56 26.95
CA ASP A 376 42.15 17.93 28.01
C ASP A 376 41.14 16.86 27.56
N VAL A 377 41.20 16.38 26.32
CA VAL A 377 40.37 15.25 25.87
C VAL A 377 41.13 13.92 26.03
N MET A 378 40.45 12.90 26.58
CA MET A 378 40.97 11.54 26.74
C MET A 378 40.83 10.73 25.44
N ASP A 379 41.88 10.01 25.04
CA ASP A 379 41.79 8.99 24.00
C ASP A 379 41.05 7.75 24.52
N THR A 380 39.84 7.51 24.00
CA THR A 380 38.98 6.37 24.35
C THR A 380 38.38 5.78 23.08
N LEU A 381 37.93 4.52 23.14
CA LEU A 381 37.22 3.89 22.03
C LEU A 381 36.03 4.72 21.55
N MET A 382 35.25 5.28 22.50
CA MET A 382 34.13 6.16 22.19
C MET A 382 34.58 7.43 21.48
N ARG A 383 35.68 8.07 21.92
CA ARG A 383 36.24 9.25 21.26
C ARG A 383 36.68 8.96 19.83
N ARG A 384 37.40 7.85 19.62
CA ARG A 384 37.83 7.37 18.30
C ARG A 384 36.65 7.25 17.34
N TYR A 385 35.61 6.52 17.74
CA TYR A 385 34.41 6.34 16.92
C TYR A 385 33.67 7.65 16.63
N ILE A 386 33.40 8.47 17.65
CA ILE A 386 32.66 9.73 17.49
C ILE A 386 33.39 10.70 16.57
N TYR A 387 34.71 10.84 16.73
CA TYR A 387 35.48 11.72 15.85
C TYR A 387 35.50 11.20 14.42
N SER A 388 35.72 9.90 14.20
CA SER A 388 35.70 9.31 12.86
C SER A 388 34.32 9.45 12.18
N PHE A 389 33.23 9.32 12.95
CA PHE A 389 31.87 9.55 12.45
C PHE A 389 31.63 11.02 12.08
N TYR A 390 32.11 11.95 12.91
CA TYR A 390 32.08 13.39 12.65
C TYR A 390 32.89 13.76 11.40
N TRP A 391 34.12 13.27 11.28
CA TRP A 391 35.00 13.47 10.12
C TRP A 391 34.32 12.96 8.84
N SER A 392 33.80 11.73 8.87
CA SER A 392 33.11 11.14 7.72
C SER A 392 31.85 11.92 7.34
N THR A 393 31.12 12.46 8.32
CA THR A 393 29.92 13.26 8.05
C THR A 393 30.31 14.50 7.27
N LEU A 394 31.30 15.26 7.73
CA LEU A 394 31.76 16.49 7.10
C LEU A 394 32.29 16.29 5.68
N ILE A 395 33.01 15.19 5.41
CA ILE A 395 33.51 14.87 4.08
C ILE A 395 32.37 14.47 3.14
N LEU A 396 31.49 13.55 3.56
CA LEU A 396 30.40 13.06 2.71
C LEU A 396 29.30 14.10 2.48
N THR A 397 29.12 15.06 3.39
CA THR A 397 28.22 16.21 3.20
C THR A 397 28.91 17.40 2.54
N THR A 398 30.14 17.23 2.05
CA THR A 398 30.91 18.24 1.30
C THR A 398 31.14 19.56 2.04
N ILE A 399 31.12 19.54 3.38
CA ILE A 399 31.43 20.71 4.21
C ILE A 399 32.94 20.90 4.30
N GLY A 400 33.69 19.80 4.50
CA GLY A 400 35.14 19.78 4.37
C GLY A 400 35.93 20.51 5.46
N GLU A 401 35.31 20.88 6.59
CA GLU A 401 35.98 21.50 7.75
C GLU A 401 36.76 20.47 8.59
N VAL A 402 37.74 19.82 7.96
CA VAL A 402 38.63 18.83 8.57
C VAL A 402 40.09 19.12 8.20
N PRO A 403 41.07 18.63 8.99
CA PRO A 403 42.48 18.72 8.64
C PRO A 403 42.75 18.21 7.23
N GLY A 404 43.59 18.92 6.49
CA GLY A 404 43.99 18.51 5.15
C GLY A 404 44.90 17.27 5.18
N PRO A 405 44.84 16.41 4.15
CA PRO A 405 45.74 15.27 4.02
C PRO A 405 47.20 15.73 3.88
N VAL A 406 48.13 14.89 4.33
CA VAL A 406 49.58 15.13 4.34
C VAL A 406 50.28 14.16 3.38
N LEU A 407 49.93 12.87 3.40
CA LEU A 407 50.50 11.83 2.55
C LEU A 407 49.73 11.66 1.23
N ASN A 408 50.44 11.25 0.16
CA ASN A 408 49.82 10.99 -1.16
C ASN A 408 48.67 9.98 -1.11
N LEU A 409 48.76 8.97 -0.23
CA LEU A 409 47.69 8.00 -0.05
C LEU A 409 46.43 8.65 0.55
N GLU A 410 46.60 9.56 1.50
CA GLU A 410 45.52 10.31 2.13
C GLU A 410 44.88 11.26 1.13
N PHE A 411 45.69 11.93 0.29
CA PHE A 411 45.18 12.73 -0.81
C PHE A 411 44.32 11.90 -1.77
N LEU A 412 44.77 10.69 -2.13
CA LEU A 412 44.01 9.81 -3.01
C LEU A 412 42.69 9.37 -2.36
N PHE A 413 42.72 8.99 -1.08
CA PHE A 413 41.55 8.58 -0.32
C PHE A 413 40.54 9.73 -0.17
N VAL A 414 40.97 10.90 0.32
CA VAL A 414 40.10 12.07 0.52
C VAL A 414 39.52 12.56 -0.81
N THR A 415 40.31 12.56 -1.89
CA THR A 415 39.81 12.95 -3.22
C THR A 415 38.75 11.97 -3.72
N ALA A 416 38.98 10.67 -3.58
CA ALA A 416 38.00 9.66 -3.96
C ALA A 416 36.72 9.76 -3.11
N ASP A 417 36.87 9.96 -1.80
CA ASP A 417 35.76 10.07 -0.86
C ASP A 417 34.91 11.33 -1.10
N LEU A 418 35.54 12.47 -1.41
CA LEU A 418 34.83 13.69 -1.82
C LEU A 418 34.08 13.50 -3.14
N MET A 419 34.66 12.83 -4.14
CA MET A 419 33.97 12.52 -5.39
C MET A 419 32.76 11.60 -5.18
N CYS A 420 32.92 10.55 -4.38
CA CYS A 420 31.82 9.67 -3.99
C CYS A 420 30.75 10.43 -3.18
N GLY A 421 31.15 11.27 -2.22
CA GLY A 421 30.28 12.07 -1.38
C GLY A 421 29.39 13.01 -2.18
N VAL A 422 29.95 13.77 -3.13
CA VAL A 422 29.18 14.67 -4.00
C VAL A 422 28.10 13.89 -4.80
N LEU A 423 28.45 12.74 -5.38
CA LEU A 423 27.52 11.94 -6.18
C LEU A 423 26.40 11.32 -5.33
N ILE A 424 26.76 10.76 -4.18
CA ILE A 424 25.81 10.15 -3.24
C ILE A 424 24.87 11.22 -2.70
N PHE A 425 25.41 12.34 -2.22
CA PHE A 425 24.62 13.43 -1.64
C PHE A 425 23.68 14.05 -2.67
N ALA A 426 24.14 14.32 -3.89
CA ALA A 426 23.30 14.84 -4.98
C ALA A 426 22.15 13.88 -5.33
N THR A 427 22.42 12.57 -5.43
CA THR A 427 21.39 11.55 -5.71
C THR A 427 20.34 11.50 -4.60
N ILE A 428 20.78 11.57 -3.34
CA ILE A 428 19.91 11.49 -2.17
C ILE A 428 19.02 12.72 -2.06
N VAL A 429 19.60 13.93 -2.16
CA VAL A 429 18.83 15.19 -2.12
C VAL A 429 17.84 15.24 -3.28
N GLY A 430 18.23 14.78 -4.48
CA GLY A 430 17.33 14.66 -5.62
C GLY A 430 16.14 13.71 -5.37
N ASN A 431 16.40 12.53 -4.81
CA ASN A 431 15.37 11.55 -4.48
C ASN A 431 14.42 12.03 -3.38
N VAL A 432 14.94 12.67 -2.33
CA VAL A 432 14.12 13.28 -1.27
C VAL A 432 13.28 14.42 -1.85
N GLY A 433 13.86 15.27 -2.70
CA GLY A 433 13.15 16.35 -3.40
C GLY A 433 12.00 15.83 -4.27
N SER A 434 12.24 14.78 -5.06
CA SER A 434 11.21 14.12 -5.88
C SER A 434 10.08 13.54 -5.02
N MET A 435 10.40 13.02 -3.84
CA MET A 435 9.40 12.46 -2.94
C MET A 435 8.54 13.54 -2.29
N ILE A 436 9.12 14.69 -1.93
CA ILE A 436 8.40 15.85 -1.42
C ILE A 436 7.45 16.41 -2.49
N SER A 437 7.90 16.52 -3.74
CA SER A 437 7.04 16.99 -4.84
C SER A 437 5.89 16.02 -5.13
N ASN A 438 6.13 14.71 -5.06
CA ASN A 438 5.08 13.70 -5.18
C ASN A 438 4.05 13.78 -4.04
N MET A 439 4.48 14.10 -2.82
CA MET A 439 3.57 14.25 -1.68
C MET A 439 2.64 15.46 -1.83
N SER A 440 3.11 16.55 -2.43
CA SER A 440 2.31 17.75 -2.69
C SER A 440 1.57 17.74 -4.04
N ALA A 441 1.74 16.70 -4.86
CA ALA A 441 1.23 16.63 -6.23
C ALA A 441 -0.28 16.94 -6.34
N ALA A 442 -1.12 16.35 -5.48
CA ALA A 442 -2.57 16.61 -5.51
C ALA A 442 -2.94 18.06 -5.17
N ARG A 443 -2.18 18.69 -4.25
CA ARG A 443 -2.37 20.10 -3.92
C ARG A 443 -1.94 20.99 -5.08
N THR A 444 -0.80 20.68 -5.69
CA THR A 444 -0.27 21.38 -6.85
C THR A 444 -1.22 21.28 -8.04
N GLU A 445 -1.77 20.10 -8.33
CA GLU A 445 -2.75 19.91 -9.40
C GLU A 445 -4.02 20.74 -9.18
N PHE A 446 -4.54 20.75 -7.94
CA PHE A 446 -5.71 21.56 -7.60
C PHE A 446 -5.43 23.05 -7.76
N GLN A 447 -4.26 23.52 -7.32
CA GLN A 447 -3.86 24.93 -7.49
C GLN A 447 -3.68 25.29 -8.96
N ASN A 448 -3.06 24.44 -9.77
CA ASN A 448 -2.92 24.66 -11.21
C ASN A 448 -4.28 24.83 -11.90
N LYS A 449 -5.29 24.04 -11.50
CA LYS A 449 -6.67 24.18 -12.00
C LYS A 449 -7.31 25.51 -11.57
N MET A 450 -7.16 25.88 -10.30
CA MET A 450 -7.65 27.15 -9.76
C MET A 450 -7.02 28.34 -10.49
N ASP A 451 -5.70 28.34 -10.67
CA ASP A 451 -4.97 29.43 -11.30
C ASP A 451 -5.30 29.54 -12.79
N GLY A 452 -5.49 28.42 -13.49
CA GLY A 452 -6.02 28.43 -14.86
C GLY A 452 -7.41 29.07 -14.98
N ILE A 453 -8.28 28.85 -14.00
CA ILE A 453 -9.62 29.46 -13.97
C ILE A 453 -9.55 30.95 -13.63
N LYS A 454 -8.69 31.36 -12.69
CA LYS A 454 -8.42 32.79 -12.41
C LYS A 454 -7.93 33.50 -13.67
N GLN A 455 -6.95 32.93 -14.35
CA GLN A 455 -6.41 33.46 -15.60
C GLN A 455 -7.49 33.59 -16.68
N TYR A 456 -8.36 32.58 -16.81
CA TYR A 456 -9.49 32.63 -17.74
C TYR A 456 -10.47 33.77 -17.40
N MET A 457 -10.82 33.94 -16.13
CA MET A 457 -11.73 34.99 -15.67
C MET A 457 -11.15 36.39 -15.89
N GLU A 458 -9.86 36.56 -15.65
CA GLU A 458 -9.15 37.81 -15.90
C GLU A 458 -9.12 38.15 -17.39
N LEU A 459 -8.74 37.19 -18.24
CA LEU A 459 -8.71 37.35 -19.70
C LEU A 459 -10.09 37.71 -20.28
N ARG A 460 -11.16 37.13 -19.71
CA ARG A 460 -12.55 37.38 -20.13
C ARG A 460 -13.21 38.55 -19.40
N LYS A 461 -12.49 39.26 -18.53
CA LYS A 461 -12.98 40.41 -17.76
C LYS A 461 -14.28 40.09 -17.01
N VAL A 462 -14.32 38.93 -16.36
CA VAL A 462 -15.46 38.50 -15.55
C VAL A 462 -15.61 39.44 -14.34
N SER A 463 -16.86 39.71 -13.92
CA SER A 463 -17.13 40.56 -12.76
C SER A 463 -16.46 40.02 -11.49
N LYS A 464 -15.92 40.91 -10.65
CA LYS A 464 -15.28 40.54 -9.37
C LYS A 464 -16.20 39.78 -8.41
N GLN A 465 -17.50 40.02 -8.49
CA GLN A 465 -18.50 39.27 -7.72
C GLN A 465 -18.59 37.80 -8.15
N LEU A 466 -18.59 37.53 -9.47
CA LEU A 466 -18.62 36.16 -9.98
C LEU A 466 -17.27 35.45 -9.72
N GLU A 467 -16.16 36.17 -9.87
CA GLU A 467 -14.81 35.67 -9.55
C GLU A 467 -14.71 35.21 -8.09
N ALA A 468 -15.13 36.04 -7.13
CA ALA A 468 -15.13 35.69 -5.72
C ALA A 468 -16.03 34.48 -5.41
N ARG A 469 -17.18 34.36 -6.10
CA ARG A 469 -18.08 33.21 -5.95
C ARG A 469 -17.45 31.91 -6.47
N VAL A 470 -16.75 31.95 -7.61
CA VAL A 470 -16.05 30.78 -8.16
C VAL A 470 -14.92 30.33 -7.23
N ILE A 471 -14.09 31.26 -6.75
CA ILE A 471 -12.99 30.94 -5.82
C ILE A 471 -13.54 30.29 -4.54
N LYS A 472 -14.59 30.87 -3.95
CA LYS A 472 -15.23 30.32 -2.74
C LYS A 472 -15.83 28.92 -2.95
N TRP A 473 -16.35 28.63 -4.14
CA TRP A 473 -16.84 27.28 -4.48
C TRP A 473 -15.69 26.28 -4.55
N PHE A 474 -14.58 26.64 -5.19
CA PHE A 474 -13.38 25.79 -5.22
C PHE A 474 -12.80 25.58 -3.81
N ASP A 475 -12.74 26.61 -2.96
CA ASP A 475 -12.26 26.47 -1.58
C ASP A 475 -13.11 25.47 -0.79
N TYR A 476 -14.44 25.49 -0.98
CA TYR A 476 -15.35 24.50 -0.38
C TYR A 476 -15.04 23.08 -0.88
N LEU A 477 -14.85 22.89 -2.19
CA LEU A 477 -14.49 21.57 -2.74
C LEU A 477 -13.18 21.03 -2.15
N TRP A 478 -12.17 21.89 -2.03
CA TRP A 478 -10.89 21.51 -1.44
C TRP A 478 -11.02 21.15 0.05
N ALA A 479 -11.69 21.98 0.83
CA ALA A 479 -11.86 21.78 2.27
C ALA A 479 -12.61 20.47 2.58
N ASN A 480 -13.57 20.10 1.74
CA ASN A 480 -14.36 18.89 1.89
C ASN A 480 -13.70 17.62 1.29
N LYS A 481 -12.43 17.72 0.84
CA LYS A 481 -11.68 16.63 0.18
C LYS A 481 -12.42 16.02 -1.00
N GLN A 482 -13.24 16.80 -1.67
CA GLN A 482 -14.04 16.35 -2.79
C GLN A 482 -13.17 16.50 -4.04
N SER A 483 -12.57 15.38 -4.47
CA SER A 483 -11.77 15.40 -5.68
C SER A 483 -12.69 15.66 -6.88
N LEU A 484 -12.23 16.51 -7.79
CA LEU A 484 -12.92 16.72 -9.07
C LEU A 484 -12.94 15.43 -9.93
N SER A 485 -12.20 14.38 -9.56
CA SER A 485 -12.02 13.14 -10.34
C SER A 485 -12.33 11.83 -9.61
N ASP A 486 -13.32 11.79 -8.69
CA ASP A 486 -13.75 10.53 -8.05
C ASP A 486 -14.05 9.39 -9.08
N GLN A 487 -14.51 9.75 -10.28
CA GLN A 487 -14.78 8.80 -11.36
C GLN A 487 -13.52 8.22 -12.04
N GLN A 488 -12.36 8.86 -11.95
CA GLN A 488 -11.13 8.34 -12.55
C GLN A 488 -10.47 7.30 -11.64
N VAL A 489 -10.59 7.47 -10.32
CA VAL A 489 -10.04 6.54 -9.32
C VAL A 489 -10.75 5.19 -9.40
N LEU A 490 -12.08 5.18 -9.50
CA LEU A 490 -12.86 3.95 -9.58
C LEU A 490 -12.60 3.14 -10.85
N LYS A 491 -12.24 3.79 -11.98
CA LYS A 491 -11.97 3.12 -13.27
C LYS A 491 -10.77 2.17 -13.27
N VAL A 492 -9.87 2.29 -12.29
CA VAL A 492 -8.71 1.38 -12.16
C VAL A 492 -9.14 0.02 -11.60
N LEU A 493 -10.27 -0.04 -10.90
CA LEU A 493 -10.76 -1.24 -10.25
C LEU A 493 -11.58 -2.09 -11.23
N PRO A 494 -11.61 -3.42 -11.08
CA PRO A 494 -12.58 -4.28 -11.76
C PRO A 494 -14.03 -3.89 -11.44
N ASP A 495 -14.95 -4.06 -12.39
CA ASP A 495 -16.36 -3.67 -12.27
C ASP A 495 -17.04 -4.23 -11.01
N LYS A 496 -16.68 -5.45 -10.61
CA LYS A 496 -17.18 -6.07 -9.37
C LYS A 496 -16.79 -5.26 -8.13
N LEU A 497 -15.52 -4.87 -8.00
CA LEU A 497 -15.05 -4.08 -6.86
C LEU A 497 -15.58 -2.65 -6.91
N GLN A 498 -15.74 -2.08 -8.10
CA GLN A 498 -16.42 -0.79 -8.27
C GLN A 498 -17.84 -0.85 -7.72
N ALA A 499 -18.62 -1.87 -8.10
CA ALA A 499 -19.99 -2.05 -7.65
C ALA A 499 -20.07 -2.24 -6.13
N GLU A 500 -19.19 -3.06 -5.55
CA GLU A 500 -19.13 -3.28 -4.10
C GLU A 500 -18.82 -1.99 -3.33
N ILE A 501 -17.81 -1.21 -3.75
CA ILE A 501 -17.46 0.07 -3.11
C ILE A 501 -18.60 1.07 -3.28
N ALA A 502 -19.12 1.21 -4.50
CA ALA A 502 -20.17 2.17 -4.80
C ALA A 502 -21.42 1.87 -3.96
N MET A 503 -21.82 0.60 -3.87
CA MET A 503 -22.88 0.15 -2.98
C MET A 503 -22.57 0.52 -1.53
N GLN A 504 -21.39 0.20 -1.00
CA GLN A 504 -21.07 0.51 0.40
C GLN A 504 -21.11 2.02 0.71
N VAL A 505 -20.73 2.88 -0.23
CA VAL A 505 -20.71 4.34 -0.05
C VAL A 505 -22.09 4.98 -0.23
N HIS A 506 -22.95 4.43 -1.11
CA HIS A 506 -24.19 5.09 -1.52
C HIS A 506 -25.48 4.36 -1.12
N PHE A 507 -25.40 3.10 -0.69
CA PHE A 507 -26.56 2.26 -0.38
C PHE A 507 -27.47 2.87 0.68
N GLU A 508 -26.92 3.46 1.75
CA GLU A 508 -27.77 4.06 2.79
C GLU A 508 -28.55 5.27 2.29
N THR A 509 -27.97 6.08 1.40
CA THR A 509 -28.65 7.24 0.80
C THR A 509 -29.75 6.77 -0.14
N LEU A 510 -29.46 5.77 -0.98
CA LEU A 510 -30.42 5.21 -1.93
C LEU A 510 -31.55 4.44 -1.26
N ARG A 511 -31.29 3.68 -0.19
CA ARG A 511 -32.32 2.96 0.57
C ARG A 511 -33.30 3.92 1.28
N LYS A 512 -32.85 5.14 1.61
CA LYS A 512 -33.72 6.19 2.18
C LYS A 512 -34.66 6.80 1.12
N VAL A 513 -34.35 6.63 -0.17
CA VAL A 513 -35.20 7.12 -1.26
C VAL A 513 -36.46 6.28 -1.35
N ARG A 514 -37.62 6.88 -1.02
CA ARG A 514 -38.95 6.23 -1.03
C ARG A 514 -39.32 5.56 -2.35
N ILE A 515 -38.77 6.04 -3.46
CA ILE A 515 -39.06 5.53 -4.80
C ILE A 515 -38.29 4.22 -5.06
N PHE A 516 -37.12 4.04 -4.44
CA PHE A 516 -36.25 2.88 -4.65
C PHE A 516 -36.26 1.86 -3.50
N GLN A 517 -37.07 2.09 -2.46
CA GLN A 517 -37.24 1.16 -1.33
C GLN A 517 -37.84 -0.19 -1.75
N ASP A 518 -38.74 -0.15 -2.72
CA ASP A 518 -39.49 -1.30 -3.22
C ASP A 518 -38.83 -1.93 -4.46
N CYS A 519 -37.64 -1.44 -4.85
CA CYS A 519 -36.89 -1.96 -5.99
C CYS A 519 -35.96 -3.11 -5.60
N GLU A 520 -35.71 -4.02 -6.53
CA GLU A 520 -34.71 -5.06 -6.34
C GLU A 520 -33.30 -4.48 -6.21
N ALA A 521 -32.45 -5.18 -5.46
CA ALA A 521 -31.12 -4.66 -5.15
C ALA A 521 -30.13 -4.75 -6.34
N GLY A 522 -30.42 -5.57 -7.36
CA GLY A 522 -29.69 -5.58 -8.62
C GLY A 522 -29.80 -4.24 -9.37
N LEU A 523 -31.02 -3.70 -9.47
CA LEU A 523 -31.25 -2.37 -10.05
C LEU A 523 -30.51 -1.28 -9.26
N LEU A 524 -30.58 -1.34 -7.92
CA LEU A 524 -29.87 -0.38 -7.07
C LEU A 524 -28.37 -0.37 -7.36
N ALA A 525 -27.73 -1.54 -7.44
CA ALA A 525 -26.30 -1.65 -7.73
C ALA A 525 -25.92 -1.03 -9.08
N GLU A 526 -26.73 -1.25 -10.11
CA GLU A 526 -26.50 -0.68 -11.43
C GLU A 526 -26.69 0.84 -11.45
N LEU A 527 -27.71 1.34 -10.74
CA LEU A 527 -27.97 2.78 -10.64
C LEU A 527 -26.86 3.51 -9.89
N VAL A 528 -26.29 2.90 -8.85
CA VAL A 528 -25.24 3.53 -8.04
C VAL A 528 -24.01 3.87 -8.88
N LEU A 529 -23.61 2.97 -9.77
CA LEU A 529 -22.47 3.18 -10.66
C LEU A 529 -22.68 4.33 -11.65
N LYS A 530 -23.95 4.70 -11.90
CA LYS A 530 -24.34 5.78 -12.82
C LYS A 530 -24.59 7.12 -12.11
N LEU A 531 -24.59 7.15 -10.78
CA LEU A 531 -24.77 8.39 -10.02
C LEU A 531 -23.56 9.31 -10.15
N LYS A 532 -23.81 10.59 -10.43
CA LYS A 532 -22.77 11.63 -10.47
C LYS A 532 -22.96 12.60 -9.30
N LEU A 533 -21.90 12.88 -8.57
CA LEU A 533 -21.93 13.86 -7.49
C LEU A 533 -21.81 15.28 -8.07
N GLN A 534 -22.76 16.16 -7.75
CA GLN A 534 -22.73 17.59 -8.08
C GLN A 534 -22.88 18.43 -6.82
N VAL A 535 -22.16 19.56 -6.76
CA VAL A 535 -22.13 20.47 -5.61
C VAL A 535 -22.68 21.83 -6.01
N PHE A 536 -23.68 22.30 -5.28
CA PHE A 536 -24.30 23.62 -5.48
C PHE A 536 -23.95 24.57 -4.33
N SER A 537 -23.76 25.85 -4.65
CA SER A 537 -23.46 26.90 -3.67
C SER A 537 -24.74 27.42 -3.00
N PRO A 538 -24.62 28.09 -1.83
CA PRO A 538 -25.76 28.76 -1.20
C PRO A 538 -26.44 29.76 -2.14
N GLY A 539 -27.77 29.66 -2.27
CA GLY A 539 -28.58 30.52 -3.14
C GLY A 539 -28.66 30.09 -4.60
N ASP A 540 -27.93 29.05 -5.02
CA ASP A 540 -27.98 28.53 -6.38
C ASP A 540 -29.36 27.92 -6.67
N TYR A 541 -29.91 28.19 -7.85
CA TYR A 541 -31.08 27.48 -8.36
C TYR A 541 -30.63 26.21 -9.07
N ILE A 542 -31.06 25.06 -8.58
CA ILE A 542 -30.74 23.75 -9.17
C ILE A 542 -31.61 23.54 -10.42
N CYS A 543 -32.89 23.90 -10.33
CA CYS A 543 -33.79 23.91 -11.47
C CYS A 543 -34.81 25.04 -11.33
N ARG A 544 -35.23 25.59 -12.46
CA ARG A 544 -36.32 26.57 -12.51
C ARG A 544 -37.57 25.95 -13.11
N LYS A 545 -38.73 26.48 -12.73
CA LYS A 545 -40.02 26.10 -13.28
C LYS A 545 -40.01 26.35 -14.79
N GLY A 546 -40.42 25.35 -15.55
CA GLY A 546 -40.44 25.40 -17.02
C GLY A 546 -39.16 24.92 -17.72
N ASP A 547 -38.05 24.74 -17.00
CA ASP A 547 -36.82 24.16 -17.57
C ASP A 547 -37.05 22.71 -18.04
N ILE A 548 -36.25 22.24 -18.99
CA ILE A 548 -36.34 20.85 -19.47
C ILE A 548 -35.66 19.92 -18.44
N GLY A 549 -36.39 18.94 -17.91
CA GLY A 549 -35.91 18.04 -16.85
C GLY A 549 -35.19 16.80 -17.38
N ARG A 550 -33.88 16.89 -17.61
CA ARG A 550 -33.09 15.75 -18.14
C ARG A 550 -32.57 14.78 -17.07
N GLU A 551 -32.65 15.19 -15.81
CA GLU A 551 -31.95 14.54 -14.70
C GLU A 551 -32.89 14.48 -13.47
N MET A 552 -32.67 13.53 -12.58
CA MET A 552 -33.22 13.58 -11.22
C MET A 552 -32.10 13.79 -10.21
N TYR A 553 -32.46 14.34 -9.06
CA TYR A 553 -31.53 14.67 -7.99
C TYR A 553 -31.92 13.97 -6.70
N ILE A 554 -30.92 13.42 -6.02
CA ILE A 554 -31.04 12.85 -4.68
C ILE A 554 -30.19 13.69 -3.73
N VAL A 555 -30.80 14.19 -2.66
CA VAL A 555 -30.09 15.02 -1.68
C VAL A 555 -29.21 14.12 -0.82
N LYS A 556 -27.88 14.19 -1.01
CA LYS A 556 -26.92 13.46 -0.18
C LYS A 556 -26.65 14.23 1.11
N ARG A 557 -26.28 15.51 0.99
CA ARG A 557 -25.96 16.41 2.11
C ARG A 557 -26.50 17.81 1.89
N GLY A 558 -26.97 18.42 2.97
CA GLY A 558 -27.46 19.80 2.99
C GLY A 558 -28.98 19.93 2.81
N LYS A 559 -29.44 21.14 2.55
CA LYS A 559 -30.87 21.50 2.53
C LYS A 559 -31.22 22.30 1.28
N LEU A 560 -32.31 21.90 0.64
CA LEU A 560 -32.91 22.62 -0.49
C LEU A 560 -34.27 23.16 -0.09
N GLN A 561 -34.70 24.21 -0.76
CA GLN A 561 -36.01 24.81 -0.56
C GLN A 561 -36.70 24.99 -1.91
N VAL A 562 -37.96 24.55 -1.98
CA VAL A 562 -38.84 24.72 -3.13
C VAL A 562 -39.49 26.09 -2.98
N VAL A 563 -39.32 26.96 -3.98
CA VAL A 563 -39.73 28.36 -3.90
C VAL A 563 -40.72 28.76 -4.97
N SER A 564 -41.51 29.80 -4.69
CA SER A 564 -42.37 30.44 -5.68
C SER A 564 -41.57 31.12 -6.79
N ASP A 565 -42.26 31.36 -7.89
CA ASP A 565 -41.73 32.05 -9.07
C ASP A 565 -41.63 33.57 -8.89
N ASP A 566 -42.26 34.10 -7.84
CA ASP A 566 -42.30 35.53 -7.56
C ASP A 566 -40.95 36.04 -6.99
N PRO A 567 -40.25 36.94 -7.70
CA PRO A 567 -38.96 37.48 -7.27
C PRO A 567 -39.06 38.46 -6.09
N VAL A 568 -40.25 38.99 -5.78
CA VAL A 568 -40.43 40.02 -4.73
C VAL A 568 -40.81 39.40 -3.39
N LYS A 569 -41.62 38.32 -3.39
CA LYS A 569 -41.96 37.54 -2.19
C LYS A 569 -41.67 36.06 -2.43
N VAL A 570 -40.44 35.65 -2.11
CA VAL A 570 -40.04 34.25 -2.23
C VAL A 570 -40.72 33.41 -1.14
N LYS A 571 -41.88 32.83 -1.47
CA LYS A 571 -42.59 31.89 -0.58
C LYS A 571 -41.93 30.52 -0.66
N VAL A 572 -41.56 29.97 0.49
CA VAL A 572 -41.03 28.60 0.60
C VAL A 572 -42.20 27.63 0.73
N PHE A 573 -42.34 26.71 -0.22
CA PHE A 573 -43.39 25.69 -0.19
C PHE A 573 -42.99 24.45 0.60
N ALA A 574 -41.73 24.01 0.44
CA ALA A 574 -41.22 22.82 1.08
C ALA A 574 -39.69 22.93 1.26
N ILE A 575 -39.17 22.23 2.27
CA ILE A 575 -37.74 22.08 2.51
C ILE A 575 -37.39 20.62 2.29
N LEU A 576 -36.50 20.35 1.33
CA LEU A 576 -35.99 19.01 1.05
C LEU A 576 -34.73 18.78 1.89
N GLN A 577 -34.74 17.67 2.61
CA GLN A 577 -33.64 17.24 3.48
C GLN A 577 -32.90 16.05 2.86
N GLU A 578 -31.83 15.61 3.51
CA GLU A 578 -31.04 14.44 3.09
C GLU A 578 -31.93 13.20 2.89
N GLY A 579 -31.69 12.45 1.81
CA GLY A 579 -32.52 11.32 1.38
C GLY A 579 -33.77 11.70 0.58
N SER A 580 -34.10 12.98 0.47
CA SER A 580 -35.19 13.45 -0.40
C SER A 580 -34.77 13.36 -1.87
N VAL A 581 -35.76 13.12 -2.73
CA VAL A 581 -35.58 13.08 -4.18
C VAL A 581 -36.47 14.14 -4.81
N PHE A 582 -35.97 14.76 -5.87
CA PHE A 582 -36.74 15.69 -6.69
C PHE A 582 -36.32 15.61 -8.15
N GLY A 583 -37.25 15.98 -9.04
CA GLY A 583 -37.04 15.93 -10.48
C GLY A 583 -37.30 14.53 -11.09
N GLU A 584 -37.82 13.60 -10.29
CA GLU A 584 -38.24 12.26 -10.67
C GLU A 584 -39.36 12.25 -11.73
N LEU A 585 -40.27 13.21 -11.68
CA LEU A 585 -41.43 13.24 -12.57
C LEU A 585 -41.07 13.59 -14.01
N SER A 586 -40.06 14.45 -14.21
CA SER A 586 -39.65 14.90 -15.55
C SER A 586 -38.99 13.78 -16.36
N ILE A 587 -38.32 12.83 -15.70
CA ILE A 587 -37.55 11.78 -16.40
C ILE A 587 -38.38 10.55 -16.77
N LEU A 588 -39.55 10.35 -16.14
CA LEU A 588 -40.36 9.13 -16.27
C LEU A 588 -41.27 9.06 -17.52
N ASN A 589 -41.25 10.06 -18.42
CA ASN A 589 -42.03 10.07 -19.69
C ASN A 589 -43.46 9.55 -19.51
N ILE A 590 -44.22 10.12 -18.58
CA ILE A 590 -45.59 9.67 -18.31
C ILE A 590 -46.52 10.32 -19.34
N ALA A 591 -47.12 9.50 -20.20
CA ALA A 591 -48.16 9.93 -21.14
C ALA A 591 -49.32 10.62 -20.39
N GLY A 592 -49.79 11.76 -20.91
CA GLY A 592 -50.82 12.57 -20.26
C GLY A 592 -50.34 13.53 -19.16
N SER A 593 -49.04 13.65 -18.92
CA SER A 593 -48.51 14.70 -18.03
C SER A 593 -48.74 16.09 -18.64
N LYS A 594 -49.53 16.95 -17.96
CA LYS A 594 -49.84 18.32 -18.43
C LYS A 594 -48.59 19.18 -18.65
N ASN A 595 -47.51 18.88 -17.95
CA ASN A 595 -46.25 19.62 -18.01
C ASN A 595 -45.15 18.87 -18.80
N GLY A 596 -45.45 17.70 -19.35
CA GLY A 596 -44.52 16.86 -20.11
C GLY A 596 -43.18 16.69 -19.39
N ASN A 597 -42.08 16.94 -20.12
CA ASN A 597 -40.70 16.88 -19.62
C ASN A 597 -40.20 18.23 -19.05
N ARG A 598 -41.09 19.10 -18.58
CA ARG A 598 -40.70 20.38 -17.93
C ARG A 598 -40.69 20.27 -16.41
N ARG A 599 -39.83 21.05 -15.77
CA ARG A 599 -39.75 21.18 -14.31
C ARG A 599 -40.98 21.92 -13.78
N THR A 600 -41.55 21.42 -12.70
CA THR A 600 -42.80 21.94 -12.13
C THR A 600 -42.60 23.03 -11.08
N ALA A 601 -41.39 23.14 -10.51
CA ALA A 601 -41.10 24.07 -9.43
C ALA A 601 -39.66 24.62 -9.48
N ASN A 602 -39.46 25.77 -8.84
CA ASN A 602 -38.13 26.33 -8.60
C ASN A 602 -37.53 25.68 -7.35
N VAL A 603 -36.31 25.14 -7.46
CA VAL A 603 -35.59 24.55 -6.33
C VAL A 603 -34.28 25.29 -6.16
N ARG A 604 -34.06 25.85 -4.97
CA ARG A 604 -32.82 26.57 -4.64
C ARG A 604 -32.11 25.97 -3.43
N SER A 605 -30.78 26.06 -3.44
CA SER A 605 -29.95 25.61 -2.34
C SER A 605 -29.95 26.62 -1.18
N VAL A 606 -30.10 26.14 0.05
CA VAL A 606 -29.98 27.00 1.25
C VAL A 606 -28.51 27.26 1.60
N GLY A 607 -27.70 26.21 1.53
CA GLY A 607 -26.27 26.23 1.84
C GLY A 607 -25.46 25.58 0.72
N TYR A 608 -24.27 25.09 1.04
CA TYR A 608 -23.62 24.13 0.15
C TYR A 608 -24.39 22.82 0.20
N THR A 609 -24.74 22.27 -0.97
CA THR A 609 -25.47 21.02 -1.08
C THR A 609 -24.78 20.05 -2.02
N ASP A 610 -24.71 18.80 -1.56
CA ASP A 610 -24.17 17.69 -2.35
C ASP A 610 -25.36 16.88 -2.86
N LEU A 611 -25.50 16.82 -4.18
CA LEU A 611 -26.58 16.10 -4.85
C LEU A 611 -26.00 14.96 -5.68
N PHE A 612 -26.66 13.79 -5.63
CA PHE A 612 -26.45 12.79 -6.67
C PHE A 612 -27.39 13.06 -7.82
N VAL A 613 -26.82 13.01 -9.03
CA VAL A 613 -27.51 13.25 -10.28
C VAL A 613 -27.59 11.95 -11.04
N LEU A 614 -28.81 11.57 -11.42
CA LEU A 614 -29.05 10.45 -12.31
C LEU A 614 -29.68 10.97 -13.60
N ASN A 615 -29.02 10.70 -14.73
CA ASN A 615 -29.55 11.11 -16.03
C ASN A 615 -30.75 10.25 -16.42
N LYS A 616 -31.67 10.83 -17.19
CA LYS A 616 -32.78 10.13 -17.79
C LYS A 616 -32.34 8.87 -18.56
N ASN A 617 -31.37 9.02 -19.46
CA ASN A 617 -30.89 7.90 -20.29
C ASN A 617 -30.31 6.76 -19.44
N ASP A 618 -29.55 7.12 -18.40
CA ASP A 618 -28.90 6.17 -17.49
C ASP A 618 -29.93 5.35 -16.70
N LEU A 619 -30.99 6.01 -16.22
CA LEU A 619 -32.13 5.35 -15.57
C LEU A 619 -32.87 4.43 -16.55
N TRP A 620 -33.24 4.92 -17.73
CA TRP A 620 -34.01 4.14 -18.71
C TRP A 620 -33.24 2.92 -19.23
N ASN A 621 -31.91 3.03 -19.35
CA ASN A 621 -31.06 1.91 -19.69
C ASN A 621 -31.08 0.83 -18.60
N ALA A 622 -31.03 1.22 -17.32
CA ALA A 622 -31.12 0.27 -16.21
C ALA A 622 -32.53 -0.36 -16.12
N LEU A 623 -33.58 0.46 -16.26
CA LEU A 623 -34.98 0.00 -16.23
C LEU A 623 -35.36 -0.91 -17.40
N ARG A 624 -34.54 -0.98 -18.45
CA ARG A 624 -34.73 -1.94 -19.56
C ARG A 624 -34.46 -3.38 -19.10
N GLU A 625 -33.50 -3.57 -18.20
CA GLU A 625 -33.14 -4.87 -17.65
C GLU A 625 -34.07 -5.28 -16.50
N TYR A 626 -34.68 -4.31 -15.81
CA TYR A 626 -35.56 -4.51 -14.66
C TYR A 626 -37.01 -4.01 -14.93
N PRO A 627 -37.81 -4.78 -15.70
CA PRO A 627 -39.14 -4.34 -16.17
C PRO A 627 -40.18 -4.20 -15.06
N ASP A 628 -40.09 -4.96 -13.97
CA ASP A 628 -41.03 -4.87 -12.85
C ASP A 628 -40.79 -3.60 -12.03
N ALA A 629 -39.51 -3.26 -11.80
CA ALA A 629 -39.14 -1.98 -11.20
C ALA A 629 -39.56 -0.79 -12.08
N ARG A 630 -39.46 -0.90 -13.42
CA ARG A 630 -39.98 0.10 -14.36
C ARG A 630 -41.48 0.32 -14.17
N LYS A 631 -42.29 -0.73 -14.11
CA LYS A 631 -43.74 -0.63 -13.90
C LYS A 631 -44.05 0.04 -12.56
N LEU A 632 -43.37 -0.37 -11.49
CA LEU A 632 -43.54 0.19 -10.16
C LEU A 632 -43.24 1.69 -10.11
N LEU A 633 -42.14 2.12 -10.74
CA LEU A 633 -41.76 3.52 -10.88
C LEU A 633 -42.79 4.34 -11.64
N LEU A 634 -43.33 3.80 -12.74
CA LEU A 634 -44.37 4.46 -13.53
C LEU A 634 -45.69 4.59 -12.76
N VAL A 635 -46.09 3.55 -12.01
CA VAL A 635 -47.29 3.59 -11.16
C VAL A 635 -47.14 4.65 -10.07
N LYS A 636 -46.04 4.65 -9.31
CA LYS A 636 -45.79 5.68 -8.30
C LYS A 636 -45.71 7.08 -8.91
N GLY A 637 -45.12 7.21 -10.09
CA GLY A 637 -45.07 8.47 -10.83
C GLY A 637 -46.46 8.98 -11.24
N ARG A 638 -47.34 8.10 -11.72
CA ARG A 638 -48.74 8.42 -12.05
C ARG A 638 -49.54 8.81 -10.79
N GLU A 639 -49.34 8.11 -9.68
CA GLU A 639 -49.98 8.44 -8.39
C GLU A 639 -49.59 9.85 -7.91
N LEU A 640 -48.30 10.20 -7.98
CA LEU A 640 -47.81 11.53 -7.62
C LEU A 640 -48.40 12.61 -8.54
N LEU A 641 -48.44 12.40 -9.85
CA LEU A 641 -49.05 13.35 -10.80
C LEU A 641 -50.56 13.52 -10.59
N ARG A 642 -51.26 12.43 -10.24
CA ARG A 642 -52.70 12.47 -9.92
C ARG A 642 -52.95 13.27 -8.64
N LYS A 643 -52.14 13.08 -7.60
CA LYS A 643 -52.23 13.82 -6.33
C LYS A 643 -52.07 15.34 -6.54
N ASP A 644 -51.20 15.74 -7.46
CA ASP A 644 -50.93 17.14 -7.77
C ASP A 644 -51.86 17.73 -8.86
N ASN A 645 -52.88 16.99 -9.32
CA ASN A 645 -53.80 17.36 -10.42
C ASN A 645 -53.08 17.68 -11.77
N LEU A 646 -51.90 17.08 -11.98
CA LEU A 646 -51.03 17.29 -13.14
C LEU A 646 -51.13 16.18 -14.20
N LEU A 647 -51.98 15.17 -13.97
CA LEU A 647 -52.29 14.12 -14.94
C LEU A 647 -53.58 14.45 -15.70
N ASP A 648 -53.58 14.28 -17.01
CA ASP A 648 -54.80 14.22 -17.83
C ASP A 648 -55.21 12.75 -18.00
N GLU A 649 -56.31 12.35 -17.35
CA GLU A 649 -56.80 10.97 -17.37
C GLU A 649 -57.39 10.56 -18.73
N ASN A 650 -57.70 11.54 -19.60
CA ASN A 650 -58.25 11.30 -20.94
C ASN A 650 -57.18 11.31 -22.04
N ALA A 651 -55.90 11.45 -21.67
CA ALA A 651 -54.83 11.37 -22.64
C ALA A 651 -54.72 9.94 -23.20
N PRO A 652 -54.66 9.76 -24.54
CA PRO A 652 -54.36 8.46 -25.11
C PRO A 652 -53.02 7.99 -24.56
N GLU A 653 -52.93 6.73 -24.09
CA GLU A 653 -51.63 6.13 -23.80
C GLU A 653 -50.74 6.32 -25.03
N GLU A 654 -49.51 6.82 -24.83
CA GLU A 654 -48.55 7.03 -25.93
C GLU A 654 -48.52 5.76 -26.79
N GLN A 655 -49.11 5.85 -27.99
CA GLN A 655 -48.91 4.83 -29.01
C GLN A 655 -47.41 4.79 -29.25
N GLN A 656 -46.82 3.60 -29.15
CA GLN A 656 -45.40 3.36 -29.44
C GLN A 656 -45.01 4.17 -30.67
N THR A 657 -44.02 5.05 -30.52
CA THR A 657 -43.51 5.84 -31.65
C THR A 657 -43.15 4.88 -32.78
N ALA A 658 -43.38 5.27 -34.04
CA ALA A 658 -43.08 4.41 -35.19
C ALA A 658 -41.62 3.89 -35.16
N GLU A 659 -40.70 4.64 -34.56
CA GLU A 659 -39.32 4.23 -34.29
C GLU A 659 -39.21 3.12 -33.23
N GLU A 660 -39.96 3.16 -32.13
CA GLU A 660 -39.93 2.09 -31.11
C GLU A 660 -40.56 0.80 -31.64
N LEU A 661 -41.64 0.90 -32.42
CA LEU A 661 -42.25 -0.25 -33.08
C LEU A 661 -41.29 -0.83 -34.14
N ALA A 662 -40.60 0.04 -34.90
CA ALA A 662 -39.58 -0.39 -35.86
C ALA A 662 -38.38 -1.04 -35.16
N GLU A 663 -37.93 -0.53 -34.01
CA GLU A 663 -36.82 -1.09 -33.25
C GLU A 663 -37.20 -2.43 -32.61
N GLN A 664 -38.42 -2.56 -32.07
CA GLN A 664 -38.97 -3.83 -31.60
C GLN A 664 -39.09 -4.84 -32.74
N LEU A 665 -39.59 -4.43 -33.90
CA LEU A 665 -39.68 -5.29 -35.08
C LEU A 665 -38.27 -5.73 -35.53
N ASN A 666 -37.31 -4.83 -35.55
CA ASN A 666 -35.93 -5.12 -35.93
C ASN A 666 -35.25 -6.08 -34.94
N ASN A 667 -35.52 -5.94 -33.64
CA ASN A 667 -35.05 -6.86 -32.61
C ASN A 667 -35.67 -8.26 -32.77
N HIS A 668 -36.97 -8.36 -33.06
CA HIS A 668 -37.61 -9.64 -33.39
C HIS A 668 -37.03 -10.25 -34.68
N VAL A 669 -36.77 -9.44 -35.70
CA VAL A 669 -36.13 -9.89 -36.95
C VAL A 669 -34.71 -10.43 -36.67
N LYS A 670 -33.91 -9.77 -35.82
CA LYS A 670 -32.57 -10.27 -35.43
C LYS A 670 -32.64 -11.58 -34.66
N VAL A 671 -33.58 -11.73 -33.73
CA VAL A 671 -33.80 -13.00 -33.01
C VAL A 671 -34.21 -14.10 -33.97
N LEU A 672 -35.12 -13.81 -34.92
CA LEU A 672 -35.54 -14.75 -35.95
C LEU A 672 -34.40 -15.12 -36.89
N GLN A 673 -33.58 -14.16 -37.34
CA GLN A 673 -32.38 -14.42 -38.15
C GLN A 673 -31.39 -15.31 -37.41
N THR A 674 -31.18 -15.09 -36.11
CA THR A 674 -30.28 -15.91 -35.30
C THR A 674 -30.80 -17.34 -35.14
N ARG A 675 -32.12 -17.51 -34.93
CA ARG A 675 -32.77 -18.83 -34.90
C ARG A 675 -32.71 -19.53 -36.25
N MET A 676 -32.95 -18.79 -37.34
CA MET A 676 -32.90 -19.31 -38.70
C MET A 676 -31.48 -19.73 -39.09
N ALA A 677 -30.46 -18.94 -38.72
CA ALA A 677 -29.06 -19.32 -38.89
C ALA A 677 -28.72 -20.59 -38.10
N ARG A 678 -29.17 -20.71 -36.85
CA ARG A 678 -28.98 -21.92 -36.04
C ARG A 678 -29.67 -23.14 -36.66
N LEU A 679 -30.90 -22.98 -37.17
CA LEU A 679 -31.64 -24.04 -37.87
C LEU A 679 -30.98 -24.43 -39.20
N ILE A 680 -30.42 -23.49 -39.97
CA ILE A 680 -29.68 -23.79 -41.20
C ILE A 680 -28.41 -24.59 -40.88
N VAL A 681 -27.68 -24.21 -39.82
CA VAL A 681 -26.51 -24.97 -39.36
C VAL A 681 -26.91 -26.36 -38.90
N GLU A 682 -28.00 -26.50 -38.14
CA GLU A 682 -28.50 -27.79 -37.71
C GLU A 682 -28.93 -28.65 -38.90
N HIS A 683 -29.67 -28.07 -39.85
CA HIS A 683 -30.12 -28.76 -41.06
C HIS A 683 -28.95 -29.23 -41.92
N THR A 684 -27.98 -28.36 -42.23
CA THR A 684 -26.76 -28.74 -42.97
C THR A 684 -25.94 -29.80 -42.21
N SER A 685 -25.91 -29.76 -40.88
CA SER A 685 -25.28 -30.83 -40.08
C SER A 685 -26.03 -32.17 -40.19
N THR A 686 -27.37 -32.15 -40.27
CA THR A 686 -28.17 -33.37 -40.47
C THR A 686 -28.04 -33.92 -41.88
N GLU A 687 -28.03 -33.05 -42.88
CA GLU A 687 -27.88 -33.41 -44.29
C GLU A 687 -26.51 -34.04 -44.54
N THR A 688 -25.44 -33.46 -44.01
CA THR A 688 -24.09 -34.04 -44.10
C THR A 688 -23.98 -35.40 -43.39
N LYS A 689 -24.65 -35.58 -42.24
CA LYS A 689 -24.72 -36.89 -41.56
C LYS A 689 -25.50 -37.93 -42.37
N LEU A 690 -26.60 -37.52 -43.00
CA LEU A 690 -27.41 -38.40 -43.87
C LEU A 690 -26.64 -38.79 -45.13
N ASN A 691 -25.98 -37.84 -45.80
CA ASN A 691 -25.16 -38.13 -46.98
C ASN A 691 -24.02 -39.09 -46.66
N LYS A 692 -23.34 -38.93 -45.52
CA LYS A 692 -22.34 -39.91 -45.05
C LYS A 692 -22.93 -41.29 -44.79
N ARG A 693 -24.14 -41.38 -44.24
CA ARG A 693 -24.83 -42.68 -44.06
C ARG A 693 -25.20 -43.32 -45.39
N ILE A 694 -25.68 -42.54 -46.36
CA ILE A 694 -25.99 -43.02 -47.71
C ILE A 694 -24.71 -43.54 -48.37
N GLU A 695 -23.61 -42.80 -48.30
CA GLU A 695 -22.32 -43.23 -48.85
C GLU A 695 -21.83 -44.53 -48.20
N MET A 696 -21.93 -44.67 -46.88
CA MET A 696 -21.61 -45.92 -46.18
C MET A 696 -22.49 -47.08 -46.63
N LEU A 697 -23.80 -46.85 -46.79
CA LEU A 697 -24.74 -47.86 -47.29
C LEU A 697 -24.43 -48.25 -48.73
N GLU A 698 -24.07 -47.31 -49.60
CA GLU A 698 -23.65 -47.59 -50.97
C GLU A 698 -22.37 -48.42 -51.03
N VAL A 699 -21.40 -48.13 -50.15
CA VAL A 699 -20.17 -48.93 -50.04
C VAL A 699 -20.49 -50.35 -49.56
N GLN A 700 -21.37 -50.50 -48.57
CA GLN A 700 -21.83 -51.82 -48.13
C GLN A 700 -22.58 -52.56 -49.24
N LEU A 701 -23.44 -51.88 -49.98
CA LEU A 701 -24.18 -52.44 -51.11
C LEU A 701 -23.25 -52.87 -52.25
N ARG A 702 -22.20 -52.08 -52.52
CA ARG A 702 -21.12 -52.44 -53.47
C ARG A 702 -20.37 -53.70 -53.02
N LYS A 703 -20.03 -53.81 -51.73
CA LYS A 703 -19.42 -55.02 -51.15
C LYS A 703 -20.35 -56.22 -51.24
N TYR A 704 -21.65 -56.05 -50.99
CA TYR A 704 -22.61 -57.13 -51.10
C TYR A 704 -22.77 -57.61 -52.55
N ARG A 705 -22.83 -56.67 -53.51
CA ARG A 705 -22.85 -56.99 -54.95
C ARG A 705 -21.59 -57.71 -55.41
N SER A 706 -20.41 -57.32 -54.91
CA SER A 706 -19.16 -58.02 -55.26
C SER A 706 -19.10 -59.42 -54.66
N PHE A 707 -19.57 -59.61 -53.42
CA PHE A 707 -19.75 -60.94 -52.81
C PHE A 707 -20.71 -61.82 -53.61
N ALA A 708 -21.88 -61.28 -53.98
CA ALA A 708 -22.86 -62.01 -54.79
C ALA A 708 -22.31 -62.40 -56.18
N ARG A 709 -21.51 -61.53 -56.82
CA ARG A 709 -20.80 -61.87 -58.07
C ARG A 709 -19.77 -62.97 -57.87
N ARG A 710 -19.00 -62.91 -56.78
CA ARG A 710 -17.98 -63.91 -56.43
C ARG A 710 -18.60 -65.28 -56.11
N GLN A 711 -19.76 -65.29 -55.47
CA GLN A 711 -20.53 -66.52 -55.22
C GLN A 711 -21.08 -67.11 -56.52
N LYS A 712 -21.59 -66.27 -57.44
CA LYS A 712 -21.97 -66.72 -58.79
C LYS A 712 -20.79 -67.27 -59.60
N SER A 713 -19.60 -66.66 -59.52
CA SER A 713 -18.42 -67.18 -60.21
C SER A 713 -17.93 -68.50 -59.61
N LEU A 714 -18.03 -68.68 -58.29
CA LEU A 714 -17.69 -69.94 -57.61
C LEU A 714 -18.67 -71.08 -57.96
N GLN A 715 -19.96 -70.76 -58.13
CA GLN A 715 -20.93 -71.75 -58.63
C GLN A 715 -20.66 -72.12 -60.09
N ALA A 716 -20.30 -71.14 -60.94
CA ALA A 716 -19.92 -71.38 -62.33
C ALA A 716 -18.60 -72.17 -62.48
N SER A 717 -17.64 -72.03 -61.56
CA SER A 717 -16.41 -72.85 -61.58
C SER A 717 -16.64 -74.26 -61.06
N SER A 718 -17.60 -74.49 -60.14
CA SER A 718 -17.94 -75.86 -59.68
C SER A 718 -18.75 -76.67 -60.70
N SER A 719 -19.32 -76.02 -61.73
CA SER A 719 -20.02 -76.68 -62.83
C SER A 719 -19.13 -77.01 -64.04
N VAL A 720 -17.86 -76.57 -64.04
CA VAL A 720 -16.90 -76.87 -65.13
C VAL A 720 -15.97 -78.04 -64.77
N ASP A 721 -15.89 -78.44 -63.49
CA ASP A 721 -15.00 -79.50 -62.98
C ASP A 721 -15.72 -80.88 -62.82
N ARG A 722 -16.80 -81.12 -63.57
CA ARG A 722 -17.59 -82.38 -63.54
C ARG A 722 -17.87 -83.01 -64.90
N THR A 723 -17.15 -82.60 -65.94
CA THR A 723 -17.21 -83.23 -67.26
C THR A 723 -15.80 -83.15 -67.85
N LEU A 724 -15.27 -84.29 -68.31
CA LEU A 724 -13.88 -84.58 -68.74
C LEU A 724 -13.04 -85.10 -67.54
N ASP A 725 -12.76 -86.39 -67.33
CA ASP A 725 -12.59 -87.50 -68.28
C ASP A 725 -12.96 -88.84 -67.59
N ASP A 726 -14.02 -89.48 -68.10
CA ASP A 726 -14.04 -90.92 -68.38
C ASP A 726 -13.92 -90.96 -69.92
N ASP A 727 -12.75 -91.32 -70.45
CA ASP A 727 -12.59 -92.14 -71.67
C ASP A 727 -11.09 -92.42 -71.96
N ASP A 728 -10.80 -93.72 -72.01
CA ASP A 728 -9.74 -94.47 -72.72
C ASP A 728 -8.34 -94.73 -72.13
N ASP A 729 -8.14 -96.04 -71.85
CA ASP A 729 -6.89 -96.80 -71.87
C ASP A 729 -6.18 -96.71 -73.25
N VAL A 730 -4.90 -96.28 -73.25
CA VAL A 730 -3.70 -96.81 -73.97
C VAL A 730 -2.55 -95.81 -73.89
#